data_AF-A0A3C0QA81-F1
#
_entry.id   AF-A0A3C0QA81-F1
#
_cell.length_a   1.000
_cell.length_b   1.000
_cell.length_c   1.000
_cell.angle_alpha   90.00
_cell.angle_beta   90.00
_cell.angle_gamma   90.00
#
_symmetry.space_group_name_H-M   'P 1'
#
loop_
_entity.id
_entity.type
_entity.pdbx_description
1 polymer ?
#
loop_
_entity_poly.entity_id
_entity_poly.type
_entity_poly.pdbx_seq_one_letter_code
_entity_poly.pdbx_strand_id
1 'polypeptide(L)'
;MNKQIVTRRYPLHLTISALFITLVVLLGMVLSWQNYSKTSAIILSSADQMYDQVTRELLLDIKATYRPVGDTLGLLARTSLVHATSLAERLESVALLSEALRNEPAVTGIQTGYPNGDFFIVRPLTDSVLRQRFEAPDGAGFMADHIDTGASGKRQLTRIFFGDDMQEIARNLPVKTDYDPRLRDWYMQALDSTGLILTEPYLFYFMKMAGLTLAREVDNGVVIGSDVTLARLSESIGRYRVTPGTEIVLFGTDGRALAYPDTGKLLQMSDDNSLGMARLSELGSPVLRFLGKDLKAEPQSLKFEFDNRAWEGAVRRITRDGIPDIYVLMASPLDELLAEAVAIRKQSFMVMLIIILMTVPVVWFMAQRIAGPIRKLAAVAGQINRFDFSSSTQPRSFVSEVDELSQVMELMKTTIGQFMTLITSLASEQNFDSLLARISRETMLISRADGVLVYLVDEDETFLEPAILYDANRGKLPVEPLPRLPMDAEQGLAAASGKQESSVLRASAGQPGELDMLPELLGETALTLIALPLRNRQEEVIGVLSLLYQGVEAGTDAGQQRDHIAFIQALSGFAAVSLESRQLLMMQQALLDAFIKLIAGAIDAKSPYTGGHCQRVPELTKMLAQAACDSSDPPFRGFDLDEKQWEAVDIASWLHDCGKVT
;
A
#
# COMPACT_ATOMS: atom_id res chain seq x y z
N MET A 1 -22.03 23.99 36.82
CA MET A 1 -21.90 24.39 35.40
C MET A 1 -21.36 23.21 34.60
N ASN A 2 -22.23 22.46 33.95
CA ASN A 2 -21.87 21.31 33.11
C ASN A 2 -21.43 21.83 31.73
N LYS A 3 -20.13 21.77 31.41
CA LYS A 3 -19.63 22.05 30.06
C LYS A 3 -20.06 20.89 29.15
N GLN A 4 -21.08 21.12 28.33
CA GLN A 4 -21.39 20.25 27.20
C GLN A 4 -20.15 20.15 26.31
N ILE A 5 -19.53 18.98 26.27
CA ILE A 5 -18.49 18.64 25.30
C ILE A 5 -19.18 18.58 23.94
N VAL A 6 -19.07 19.65 23.16
CA VAL A 6 -19.51 19.66 21.76
C VAL A 6 -18.58 18.73 20.99
N THR A 7 -19.01 17.49 20.79
CA THR A 7 -18.29 16.52 19.96
C THR A 7 -18.40 16.97 18.49
N ARG A 8 -17.30 17.51 17.94
CA ARG A 8 -17.20 17.83 16.52
C ARG A 8 -17.37 16.54 15.71
N ARG A 9 -18.44 16.47 14.91
CA ARG A 9 -18.71 15.35 13.99
C ARG A 9 -18.03 15.65 12.66
N TYR A 10 -17.07 14.82 12.27
CA TYR A 10 -16.41 14.89 10.97
C TYR A 10 -17.06 13.90 9.99
N PRO A 11 -17.12 14.22 8.69
CA PRO A 11 -17.65 13.31 7.69
C PRO A 11 -16.72 12.09 7.53
N LEU A 12 -17.33 10.93 7.29
CA LEU A 12 -16.66 9.62 7.27
C LEU A 12 -15.46 9.54 6.30
N HIS A 13 -15.51 10.24 5.16
CA HIS A 13 -14.38 10.23 4.21
C HIS A 13 -13.13 10.93 4.77
N LEU A 14 -13.28 11.97 5.59
CA LEU A 14 -12.16 12.68 6.23
C LEU A 14 -11.50 11.81 7.29
N THR A 15 -12.29 11.06 8.08
CA THR A 15 -11.74 10.17 9.10
C THR A 15 -11.02 8.97 8.48
N ILE A 16 -11.60 8.35 7.46
CA ILE A 16 -10.95 7.24 6.71
C ILE A 16 -9.66 7.74 6.04
N SER A 17 -9.71 8.87 5.33
CA SER A 17 -8.53 9.41 4.65
C SER A 17 -7.42 9.76 5.64
N ALA A 18 -7.75 10.44 6.75
CA ALA A 18 -6.78 10.79 7.77
C ALA A 18 -6.14 9.55 8.42
N LEU A 19 -6.93 8.51 8.72
CA LEU A 19 -6.43 7.25 9.29
C LEU A 19 -5.42 6.57 8.35
N PHE A 20 -5.79 6.39 7.08
CA PHE A 20 -4.93 5.73 6.10
C PHE A 20 -3.68 6.55 5.75
N ILE A 21 -3.81 7.87 5.57
CA ILE A 21 -2.66 8.74 5.34
C ILE A 21 -1.69 8.68 6.54
N THR A 22 -2.21 8.74 7.77
CA THR A 22 -1.39 8.63 8.98
C THR A 22 -0.67 7.29 9.05
N LEU A 23 -1.37 6.19 8.74
CA LEU A 23 -0.78 4.84 8.71
C LEU A 23 0.34 4.74 7.67
N VAL A 24 0.13 5.26 6.46
CA VAL A 24 1.11 5.23 5.36
C VAL A 24 2.33 6.07 5.71
N VAL A 25 2.13 7.27 6.27
CA VAL A 25 3.22 8.14 6.71
C VAL A 25 4.02 7.46 7.83
N LEU A 26 3.35 6.86 8.81
CA LEU A 26 4.00 6.17 9.92
C LEU A 26 4.79 4.95 9.43
N LEU A 27 4.21 4.12 8.56
CA LEU A 27 4.90 2.98 7.97
C LEU A 27 6.11 3.43 7.16
N GLY A 28 5.96 4.47 6.34
CA GLY A 28 7.05 5.05 5.57
C GLY A 28 8.17 5.58 6.48
N MET A 29 7.84 6.31 7.56
CA MET A 29 8.83 6.78 8.53
C MET A 29 9.59 5.61 9.18
N VAL A 30 8.90 4.54 9.56
CA VAL A 30 9.52 3.34 10.14
C VAL A 30 10.45 2.66 9.15
N LEU A 31 10.03 2.49 7.89
CA LEU A 31 10.86 1.91 6.84
C LEU A 31 12.08 2.77 6.53
N SER A 32 11.91 4.10 6.46
CA SER A 32 13.02 5.04 6.26
C SER A 32 14.01 4.99 7.42
N TRP A 33 13.52 4.88 8.66
CA TRP A 33 14.35 4.73 9.85
C TRP A 33 15.12 3.40 9.84
N GLN A 34 14.45 2.29 9.53
CA GLN A 34 15.09 0.97 9.43
C GLN A 34 16.18 0.95 8.36
N ASN A 35 15.89 1.51 7.18
CA ASN A 35 16.85 1.59 6.08
C ASN A 35 18.06 2.42 6.50
N TYR A 36 17.84 3.60 7.09
CA TYR A 36 18.90 4.45 7.63
C TYR A 36 19.79 3.72 8.65
N SER A 37 19.17 3.02 9.61
CA SER A 37 19.89 2.31 10.67
C SER A 37 20.71 1.14 10.12
N LYS A 38 20.11 0.29 9.28
CA LYS A 38 20.80 -0.88 8.71
C LYS A 38 21.93 -0.50 7.75
N THR A 39 21.70 0.44 6.85
CA THR A 39 22.72 0.87 5.89
C THR A 39 23.91 1.52 6.59
N SER A 40 23.66 2.36 7.60
CA SER A 40 24.75 2.98 8.38
C SER A 40 25.55 1.93 9.16
N ALA A 41 24.86 0.98 9.81
CA ALA A 41 25.52 -0.07 10.60
C ALA A 41 26.36 -1.02 9.75
N ILE A 42 25.85 -1.45 8.59
CA ILE A 42 26.56 -2.35 7.68
C ILE A 42 27.89 -1.71 7.27
N ILE A 43 27.89 -0.46 6.81
CA ILE A 43 29.08 0.07 6.16
C ILE A 43 30.17 0.49 7.15
N LEU A 44 29.79 0.98 8.33
CA LEU A 44 30.75 1.22 9.42
C LEU A 44 31.44 -0.08 9.86
N SER A 45 30.73 -1.20 9.86
CA SER A 45 31.35 -2.51 10.11
C SER A 45 32.10 -3.08 8.91
N SER A 46 31.68 -2.75 7.68
CA SER A 46 32.33 -3.20 6.45
C SER A 46 33.63 -2.46 6.13
N ALA A 47 33.81 -1.22 6.58
CA ALA A 47 35.05 -0.47 6.38
C ALA A 47 36.26 -1.18 7.02
N ASP A 48 36.10 -1.62 8.27
CA ASP A 48 37.14 -2.34 9.01
C ASP A 48 37.44 -3.72 8.36
N GLN A 49 36.39 -4.44 7.95
CA GLN A 49 36.52 -5.70 7.20
C GLN A 49 37.20 -5.52 5.84
N MET A 50 36.90 -4.42 5.15
CA MET A 50 37.53 -4.08 3.87
C MET A 50 39.01 -3.77 4.05
N TYR A 51 39.38 -3.00 5.07
CA TYR A 51 40.79 -2.75 5.39
C TYR A 51 41.54 -4.04 5.75
N ASP A 52 40.91 -4.96 6.49
CA ASP A 52 41.48 -6.29 6.77
C ASP A 52 41.65 -7.11 5.49
N GLN A 53 40.70 -7.04 4.57
CA GLN A 53 40.79 -7.71 3.27
C GLN A 53 41.93 -7.15 2.42
N VAL A 54 42.02 -5.82 2.29
CA VAL A 54 43.11 -5.15 1.56
C VAL A 54 44.47 -5.52 2.17
N THR A 55 44.59 -5.51 3.49
CA THR A 55 45.84 -5.92 4.18
C THR A 55 46.21 -7.36 3.85
N ARG A 56 45.24 -8.26 3.83
CA ARG A 56 45.46 -9.68 3.50
C ARG A 56 45.91 -9.87 2.05
N GLU A 57 45.27 -9.17 1.11
CA GLU A 57 45.63 -9.18 -0.30
C GLU A 57 47.03 -8.60 -0.53
N LEU A 58 47.36 -7.48 0.11
CA LEU A 58 48.70 -6.90 0.09
C LEU A 58 49.77 -7.86 0.63
N LEU A 59 49.47 -8.55 1.73
CA LEU A 59 50.39 -9.53 2.30
C LEU A 59 50.62 -10.71 1.34
N LEU A 60 49.59 -11.14 0.61
CA LEU A 60 49.71 -12.16 -0.43
C LEU A 60 50.52 -11.66 -1.63
N ASP A 61 50.29 -10.44 -2.12
CA ASP A 61 51.02 -9.82 -3.23
C ASP A 61 52.51 -9.66 -2.90
N ILE A 62 52.83 -9.17 -1.70
CA ILE A 62 54.19 -9.09 -1.15
C ILE A 62 54.81 -10.50 -1.10
N LYS A 63 54.11 -11.51 -0.56
CA LYS A 63 54.63 -12.89 -0.51
C LYS A 63 54.90 -13.45 -1.90
N ALA A 64 54.00 -13.24 -2.85
CA ALA A 64 54.13 -13.68 -4.23
C ALA A 64 55.31 -12.99 -4.94
N THR A 65 55.60 -11.73 -4.58
CA THR A 65 56.70 -10.96 -5.16
C THR A 65 58.07 -11.38 -4.62
N TYR A 66 58.21 -11.59 -3.30
CA TYR A 66 59.52 -11.79 -2.67
C TYR A 66 59.95 -13.25 -2.50
N ARG A 67 59.00 -14.21 -2.51
CA ARG A 67 59.35 -15.63 -2.35
C ARG A 67 60.19 -16.18 -3.53
N PRO A 68 59.82 -15.93 -4.80
CA PRO A 68 60.62 -16.40 -5.95
C PRO A 68 62.05 -15.84 -5.97
N VAL A 69 62.22 -14.58 -5.52
CA VAL A 69 63.54 -13.95 -5.36
C VAL A 69 64.42 -14.72 -4.37
N GLY A 70 63.87 -15.10 -3.21
CA GLY A 70 64.59 -15.90 -2.22
C GLY A 70 64.99 -17.29 -2.74
N ASP A 71 64.09 -17.94 -3.49
CA ASP A 71 64.35 -19.24 -4.11
C ASP A 71 65.45 -19.14 -5.18
N THR A 72 65.42 -18.09 -6.01
CA THR A 72 66.45 -17.76 -7.00
C THR A 72 67.81 -17.54 -6.34
N LEU A 73 67.88 -16.77 -5.25
CA LEU A 73 69.11 -16.60 -4.47
C LEU A 73 69.63 -17.93 -3.91
N GLY A 74 68.73 -18.84 -3.50
CA GLY A 74 69.09 -20.18 -3.06
C GLY A 74 69.70 -21.06 -4.17
N LEU A 75 69.27 -20.89 -5.42
CA LEU A 75 69.87 -21.56 -6.57
C LEU A 75 71.22 -20.92 -6.95
N LEU A 76 71.30 -19.59 -6.97
CA LEU A 76 72.54 -18.86 -7.27
C LEU A 76 73.66 -19.15 -6.25
N ALA A 77 73.30 -19.41 -5.00
CA ALA A 77 74.21 -19.87 -3.95
C ALA A 77 74.93 -21.20 -4.27
N ARG A 78 74.47 -21.96 -5.28
CA ARG A 78 75.06 -23.23 -5.72
C ARG A 78 75.93 -23.10 -6.97
N THR A 79 76.17 -21.89 -7.46
CA THR A 79 76.88 -21.62 -8.71
C THR A 79 78.36 -21.31 -8.48
N SER A 80 79.16 -21.31 -9.55
CA SER A 80 80.59 -20.96 -9.50
C SER A 80 80.86 -19.51 -9.07
N LEU A 81 79.85 -18.63 -9.13
CA LEU A 81 79.96 -17.22 -8.72
C LEU A 81 80.43 -17.07 -7.27
N VAL A 82 80.07 -18.02 -6.39
CA VAL A 82 80.44 -18.00 -4.97
C VAL A 82 81.95 -18.12 -4.77
N HIS A 83 82.64 -18.84 -5.66
CA HIS A 83 84.08 -19.07 -5.58
C HIS A 83 84.89 -18.19 -6.54
N ALA A 84 84.25 -17.24 -7.23
CA ALA A 84 84.90 -16.40 -8.23
C ALA A 84 85.80 -15.32 -7.60
N THR A 85 87.08 -15.39 -7.90
CA THR A 85 88.13 -14.50 -7.38
C THR A 85 88.54 -13.40 -8.35
N SER A 86 88.21 -13.54 -9.63
CA SER A 86 88.57 -12.57 -10.68
C SER A 86 87.36 -12.01 -11.43
N LEU A 87 87.56 -10.87 -12.11
CA LEU A 87 86.54 -10.33 -13.01
C LEU A 87 86.15 -11.33 -14.12
N ALA A 88 87.11 -12.04 -14.70
CA ALA A 88 86.84 -13.00 -15.77
C ALA A 88 85.88 -14.11 -15.31
N GLU A 89 86.13 -14.71 -14.16
CA GLU A 89 85.26 -15.75 -13.56
C GLU A 89 83.87 -15.20 -13.22
N ARG A 90 83.79 -13.95 -12.72
CA ARG A 90 82.50 -13.30 -12.43
C ARG A 90 81.70 -13.02 -13.70
N LEU A 91 82.36 -12.67 -14.80
CA LEU A 91 81.72 -12.42 -16.09
C LEU A 91 81.04 -13.67 -16.69
N GLU A 92 81.53 -14.88 -16.40
CA GLU A 92 80.88 -16.13 -16.81
C GLU A 92 79.46 -16.27 -16.24
N SER A 93 79.18 -15.61 -15.12
CA SER A 93 77.85 -15.62 -14.48
C SER A 93 76.86 -14.62 -15.07
N VAL A 94 77.28 -13.68 -15.92
CA VAL A 94 76.43 -12.57 -16.39
C VAL A 94 75.20 -13.08 -17.15
N ALA A 95 75.36 -14.09 -18.02
CA ALA A 95 74.23 -14.66 -18.75
C ALA A 95 73.20 -15.31 -17.80
N LEU A 96 73.67 -16.04 -16.79
CA LEU A 96 72.81 -16.65 -15.77
C LEU A 96 72.09 -15.60 -14.92
N LEU A 97 72.82 -14.59 -14.44
CA LEU A 97 72.26 -13.52 -13.63
C LEU A 97 71.27 -12.67 -14.43
N SER A 98 71.55 -12.41 -15.69
CA SER A 98 70.64 -11.67 -16.57
C SER A 98 69.36 -12.45 -16.85
N GLU A 99 69.42 -13.76 -17.02
CA GLU A 99 68.23 -14.61 -17.16
C GLU A 99 67.41 -14.65 -15.87
N ALA A 100 68.06 -14.72 -14.69
CA ALA A 100 67.38 -14.59 -13.40
C ALA A 100 66.67 -13.22 -13.28
N LEU A 101 67.32 -12.14 -13.69
CA LEU A 101 66.76 -10.79 -13.70
C LEU A 101 65.61 -10.62 -14.72
N ARG A 102 65.64 -11.31 -15.87
CA ARG A 102 64.53 -11.32 -16.84
C ARG A 102 63.29 -12.00 -16.27
N ASN A 103 63.47 -13.11 -15.55
CA ASN A 103 62.38 -13.90 -14.99
C ASN A 103 61.81 -13.31 -13.69
N GLU A 104 62.52 -12.39 -13.04
CA GLU A 104 62.08 -11.72 -11.82
C GLU A 104 62.00 -10.19 -12.01
N PRO A 105 60.95 -9.65 -12.66
CA PRO A 105 60.83 -8.22 -12.98
C PRO A 105 60.81 -7.28 -11.76
N ALA A 106 60.57 -7.81 -10.57
CA ALA A 106 60.62 -7.07 -9.31
C ALA A 106 62.05 -6.79 -8.85
N VAL A 107 63.03 -7.55 -9.34
CA VAL A 107 64.45 -7.43 -8.98
C VAL A 107 65.14 -6.41 -9.88
N THR A 108 65.89 -5.51 -9.25
CA THR A 108 66.60 -4.40 -9.90
C THR A 108 68.12 -4.60 -9.91
N GLY A 109 68.60 -5.63 -9.24
CA GLY A 109 69.98 -6.09 -9.35
C GLY A 109 70.23 -7.32 -8.49
N ILE A 110 71.13 -8.18 -8.94
CA ILE A 110 71.64 -9.30 -8.15
C ILE A 110 73.12 -9.04 -7.90
N GLN A 111 73.52 -9.09 -6.64
CA GLN A 111 74.84 -8.72 -6.17
C GLN A 111 75.50 -9.78 -5.32
N THR A 112 76.82 -9.79 -5.34
CA THR A 112 77.66 -10.65 -4.52
C THR A 112 78.74 -9.79 -3.86
N GLY A 113 78.84 -9.90 -2.54
CA GLY A 113 79.92 -9.32 -1.75
C GLY A 113 80.84 -10.41 -1.24
N TYR A 114 82.14 -10.16 -1.29
CA TYR A 114 83.16 -11.10 -0.85
C TYR A 114 83.87 -10.58 0.41
N PRO A 115 84.42 -11.47 1.26
CA PRO A 115 85.06 -11.09 2.53
C PRO A 115 86.31 -10.21 2.36
N ASN A 116 86.98 -10.31 1.21
CA ASN A 116 88.11 -9.45 0.84
C ASN A 116 87.70 -7.99 0.51
N GLY A 117 86.40 -7.71 0.41
CA GLY A 117 85.85 -6.40 0.07
C GLY A 117 85.52 -6.24 -1.42
N ASP A 118 85.75 -7.27 -2.23
CA ASP A 118 85.32 -7.28 -3.62
C ASP A 118 83.80 -7.32 -3.73
N PHE A 119 83.31 -6.81 -4.87
CA PHE A 119 81.89 -6.74 -5.14
C PHE A 119 81.59 -6.96 -6.61
N PHE A 120 80.44 -7.57 -6.89
CA PHE A 120 79.93 -7.76 -8.23
C PHE A 120 78.41 -7.61 -8.23
N ILE A 121 77.85 -6.88 -9.18
CA ILE A 121 76.40 -6.74 -9.33
C ILE A 121 76.03 -6.64 -10.80
N VAL A 122 74.97 -7.35 -11.20
CA VAL A 122 74.35 -7.23 -12.52
C VAL A 122 72.99 -6.57 -12.38
N ARG A 123 72.67 -5.64 -13.28
CA ARG A 123 71.40 -4.90 -13.29
C ARG A 123 70.79 -4.83 -14.69
N PRO A 124 69.45 -4.93 -14.81
CA PRO A 124 68.76 -4.59 -16.05
C PRO A 124 68.70 -3.06 -16.23
N LEU A 125 68.79 -2.60 -17.48
CA LEU A 125 68.69 -1.19 -17.89
C LEU A 125 67.34 -0.90 -18.57
N THR A 126 66.26 -1.23 -17.87
CA THR A 126 64.87 -1.16 -18.36
C THR A 126 64.24 0.23 -18.25
N ASP A 127 64.68 1.06 -17.31
CA ASP A 127 64.15 2.41 -17.09
C ASP A 127 65.08 3.48 -17.67
N SER A 128 64.49 4.44 -18.40
CA SER A 128 65.11 5.69 -18.84
C SER A 128 65.91 6.42 -17.74
N VAL A 129 65.42 6.43 -16.50
CA VAL A 129 66.09 7.07 -15.35
C VAL A 129 67.42 6.38 -15.04
N LEU A 130 67.45 5.04 -15.01
CA LEU A 130 68.67 4.27 -14.76
C LEU A 130 69.63 4.38 -15.94
N ARG A 131 69.13 4.37 -17.19
CA ARG A 131 69.95 4.56 -18.39
C ARG A 131 70.67 5.90 -18.36
N GLN A 132 69.96 6.98 -18.06
CA GLN A 132 70.56 8.32 -17.96
C GLN A 132 71.56 8.40 -16.80
N ARG A 133 71.18 7.88 -15.63
CA ARG A 133 72.02 7.90 -14.43
C ARG A 133 73.35 7.18 -14.59
N PHE A 134 73.34 6.06 -15.30
CA PHE A 134 74.54 5.26 -15.52
C PHE A 134 75.26 5.61 -16.83
N GLU A 135 74.77 6.61 -17.58
CA GLU A 135 75.30 7.00 -18.89
C GLU A 135 75.39 5.79 -19.84
N ALA A 136 74.34 4.98 -19.85
CA ALA A 136 74.31 3.74 -20.60
C ALA A 136 74.30 4.00 -22.12
N PRO A 137 75.14 3.30 -22.91
CA PRO A 137 75.13 3.44 -24.37
C PRO A 137 73.85 2.90 -25.00
N ASP A 138 73.56 3.37 -26.21
CA ASP A 138 72.44 2.87 -27.00
C ASP A 138 72.58 1.36 -27.26
N GLY A 139 71.48 0.61 -27.12
CA GLY A 139 71.47 -0.85 -27.25
C GLY A 139 71.87 -1.65 -26.01
N ALA A 140 72.37 -1.02 -24.94
CA ALA A 140 72.62 -1.73 -23.68
C ALA A 140 71.33 -2.13 -22.97
N GLY A 141 71.14 -3.43 -22.75
CA GLY A 141 70.03 -4.01 -21.99
C GLY A 141 70.39 -4.31 -20.53
N PHE A 142 71.67 -4.57 -20.25
CA PHE A 142 72.17 -4.92 -18.92
C PHE A 142 73.49 -4.20 -18.63
N MET A 143 73.83 -4.12 -17.34
CA MET A 143 75.13 -3.65 -16.88
C MET A 143 75.66 -4.50 -15.74
N ALA A 144 77.00 -4.59 -15.63
CA ALA A 144 77.68 -5.13 -14.47
C ALA A 144 78.62 -4.09 -13.87
N ASP A 145 78.58 -3.94 -12.54
CA ASP A 145 79.57 -3.19 -11.77
C ASP A 145 80.44 -4.20 -11.00
N HIS A 146 81.75 -4.10 -11.18
CA HIS A 146 82.75 -4.92 -10.50
C HIS A 146 83.66 -4.03 -9.66
N ILE A 147 83.90 -4.41 -8.41
CA ILE A 147 84.89 -3.78 -7.55
C ILE A 147 85.95 -4.80 -7.15
N ASP A 148 87.20 -4.42 -7.42
CA ASP A 148 88.40 -5.10 -6.95
C ASP A 148 89.03 -4.29 -5.81
N THR A 149 89.25 -4.94 -4.68
CA THR A 149 89.99 -4.40 -3.53
C THR A 149 91.44 -4.86 -3.63
N GLY A 150 92.27 -4.06 -4.30
CA GLY A 150 93.70 -4.36 -4.42
C GLY A 150 94.41 -4.43 -3.06
N ALA A 151 95.60 -5.03 -3.02
CA ALA A 151 96.37 -5.29 -1.79
C ALA A 151 96.68 -4.07 -0.90
N SER A 152 96.53 -2.85 -1.42
CA SER A 152 96.68 -1.59 -0.68
C SER A 152 95.39 -1.10 0.00
N GLY A 153 94.29 -1.85 -0.12
CA GLY A 153 92.95 -1.46 0.36
C GLY A 153 92.23 -0.44 -0.52
N LYS A 154 92.86 0.01 -1.62
CA LYS A 154 92.25 0.91 -2.61
C LYS A 154 91.27 0.12 -3.49
N ARG A 155 90.03 0.62 -3.60
CA ARG A 155 88.97 -0.01 -4.39
C ARG A 155 88.79 0.68 -5.73
N GLN A 156 88.65 -0.13 -6.78
CA GLN A 156 88.41 0.35 -8.14
C GLN A 156 87.13 -0.28 -8.69
N LEU A 157 86.24 0.56 -9.19
CA LEU A 157 85.00 0.19 -9.87
C LEU A 157 85.23 0.13 -11.37
N THR A 158 84.91 -1.01 -11.98
CA THR A 158 84.81 -1.19 -13.43
C THR A 158 83.35 -1.42 -13.79
N ARG A 159 82.83 -0.64 -14.75
CA ARG A 159 81.46 -0.79 -15.27
C ARG A 159 81.49 -1.35 -16.68
N ILE A 160 80.65 -2.34 -16.93
CA ILE A 160 80.54 -3.04 -18.22
C ILE A 160 79.07 -3.05 -18.64
N PHE A 161 78.82 -2.79 -19.92
CA PHE A 161 77.49 -2.75 -20.52
C PHE A 161 77.32 -3.89 -21.51
N PHE A 162 76.15 -4.53 -21.47
CA PHE A 162 75.83 -5.69 -22.30
C PHE A 162 74.56 -5.46 -23.12
N GLY A 163 74.54 -5.99 -24.33
CA GLY A 163 73.34 -6.10 -25.15
C GLY A 163 72.38 -7.14 -24.60
N ASP A 164 71.21 -7.27 -25.24
CA ASP A 164 70.24 -8.31 -24.88
C ASP A 164 70.74 -9.74 -25.15
N ASP A 165 71.70 -9.89 -26.06
CA ASP A 165 72.42 -11.12 -26.41
C ASP A 165 73.57 -11.45 -25.46
N MET A 166 73.76 -10.66 -24.39
CA MET A 166 74.85 -10.75 -23.41
C MET A 166 76.25 -10.47 -23.99
N GLN A 167 76.34 -9.88 -25.19
CA GLN A 167 77.61 -9.41 -25.73
C GLN A 167 78.00 -8.07 -25.08
N GLU A 168 79.28 -7.90 -24.79
CA GLU A 168 79.81 -6.65 -24.24
C GLU A 168 79.76 -5.54 -25.31
N ILE A 169 79.07 -4.44 -25.00
CA ILE A 169 78.95 -3.26 -25.86
C ILE A 169 80.03 -2.24 -25.52
N ALA A 170 80.25 -2.01 -24.22
CA ALA A 170 81.17 -1.00 -23.74
C ALA A 170 81.66 -1.32 -22.33
N ARG A 171 82.83 -0.79 -21.98
CA ARG A 171 83.43 -0.88 -20.65
C ARG A 171 84.14 0.43 -20.29
N ASN A 172 83.91 0.88 -19.07
CA ASN A 172 84.58 2.06 -18.53
C ASN A 172 85.96 1.70 -17.97
N LEU A 173 86.89 2.65 -17.99
CA LEU A 173 88.16 2.52 -17.28
C LEU A 173 87.91 2.40 -15.76
N PRO A 174 88.73 1.64 -15.01
CA PRO A 174 88.58 1.53 -13.57
C PRO A 174 88.67 2.88 -12.87
N VAL A 175 87.64 3.23 -12.08
CA VAL A 175 87.58 4.47 -11.30
C VAL A 175 87.65 4.19 -9.80
N LYS A 176 88.27 5.08 -9.03
CA LYS A 176 88.29 4.94 -7.56
C LYS A 176 86.87 5.00 -7.01
N THR A 177 86.54 4.12 -6.07
CA THR A 177 85.26 4.12 -5.34
C THR A 177 85.48 3.97 -3.85
N ASP A 178 84.59 4.55 -3.04
CA ASP A 178 84.59 4.41 -1.59
C ASP A 178 83.56 3.36 -1.12
N TYR A 179 82.85 2.71 -2.04
CA TYR A 179 81.90 1.65 -1.72
C TYR A 179 82.61 0.40 -1.16
N ASP A 180 82.20 -0.05 0.03
CA ASP A 180 82.59 -1.32 0.65
C ASP A 180 81.32 -2.12 0.96
N PRO A 181 81.11 -3.31 0.35
CA PRO A 181 79.93 -4.12 0.61
C PRO A 181 79.83 -4.54 2.08
N ARG A 182 80.96 -4.68 2.79
CA ARG A 182 81.01 -5.21 4.17
C ARG A 182 80.49 -4.23 5.22
N LEU A 183 80.39 -2.95 4.86
CA LEU A 183 79.82 -1.89 5.70
C LEU A 183 78.32 -1.67 5.42
N ARG A 184 77.70 -2.51 4.57
CA ARG A 184 76.30 -2.38 4.19
C ARG A 184 75.43 -3.32 5.01
N ASP A 185 74.25 -2.86 5.37
CA ASP A 185 73.31 -3.60 6.22
C ASP A 185 72.98 -4.98 5.66
N TRP A 186 72.79 -5.10 4.34
CA TRP A 186 72.50 -6.38 3.69
C TRP A 186 73.61 -7.42 3.86
N TYR A 187 74.86 -6.99 3.95
CA TYR A 187 76.00 -7.88 4.13
C TYR A 187 76.16 -8.23 5.61
N MET A 188 76.16 -7.23 6.49
CA MET A 188 76.31 -7.44 7.93
C MET A 188 75.18 -8.32 8.50
N GLN A 189 73.92 -8.00 8.15
CA GLN A 189 72.76 -8.77 8.63
C GLN A 189 72.72 -10.20 8.08
N ALA A 190 73.25 -10.43 6.87
CA ALA A 190 73.31 -11.76 6.30
C ALA A 190 74.38 -12.65 6.97
N LEU A 191 75.50 -12.06 7.43
CA LEU A 191 76.51 -12.79 8.20
C LEU A 191 76.02 -13.17 9.60
N ASP A 192 75.18 -12.34 10.21
CA ASP A 192 74.63 -12.58 11.54
C ASP A 192 73.43 -13.55 11.55
N SER A 193 73.06 -14.11 10.38
CA SER A 193 71.87 -14.95 10.20
C SER A 193 72.20 -16.28 9.52
N THR A 194 71.49 -17.34 9.89
CA THR A 194 71.65 -18.69 9.30
C THR A 194 70.80 -18.93 8.05
N GLY A 195 70.07 -17.90 7.57
CA GLY A 195 69.09 -18.02 6.50
C GLY A 195 68.97 -16.78 5.63
N LEU A 196 67.91 -16.75 4.82
CA LEU A 196 67.56 -15.57 4.02
C LEU A 196 67.11 -14.44 4.94
N ILE A 197 67.71 -13.26 4.78
CA ILE A 197 67.32 -12.03 5.46
C ILE A 197 66.72 -11.04 4.48
N LEU A 198 65.92 -10.12 5.02
CA LEU A 198 65.43 -8.93 4.32
C LEU A 198 65.85 -7.71 5.13
N THR A 199 66.60 -6.79 4.52
CA THR A 199 67.01 -5.56 5.21
C THR A 199 65.83 -4.65 5.51
N GLU A 200 66.01 -3.72 6.44
CA GLU A 200 65.19 -2.51 6.47
C GLU A 200 65.37 -1.70 5.18
N PRO A 201 64.38 -0.89 4.76
CA PRO A 201 64.52 0.03 3.64
C PRO A 201 65.71 0.98 3.78
N TYR A 202 66.50 1.11 2.72
CA TYR A 202 67.61 2.03 2.66
C TYR A 202 67.84 2.59 1.26
N LEU A 203 68.66 3.64 1.16
CA LEU A 203 69.02 4.24 -0.12
C LEU A 203 70.16 3.45 -0.78
N PHE A 204 69.90 2.86 -1.94
CA PHE A 204 70.91 2.13 -2.70
C PHE A 204 72.05 3.05 -3.16
N TYR A 205 73.29 2.63 -2.92
CA TYR A 205 74.47 3.48 -3.13
C TYR A 205 74.63 3.94 -4.57
N PHE A 206 74.49 3.03 -5.55
CA PHE A 206 74.67 3.33 -6.97
C PHE A 206 73.44 3.98 -7.58
N MET A 207 72.26 3.43 -7.30
CA MET A 207 70.99 3.86 -7.91
C MET A 207 70.39 5.11 -7.26
N LYS A 208 70.80 5.51 -6.04
CA LYS A 208 70.09 6.49 -5.16
C LYS A 208 68.56 6.31 -5.23
N MET A 209 68.12 5.06 -5.22
CA MET A 209 66.71 4.69 -5.10
C MET A 209 66.52 4.01 -3.76
N ALA A 210 65.37 4.23 -3.13
CA ALA A 210 65.01 3.52 -1.92
C ALA A 210 64.58 2.09 -2.27
N GLY A 211 65.07 1.13 -1.49
CA GLY A 211 64.82 -0.29 -1.74
C GLY A 211 65.14 -1.16 -0.54
N LEU A 212 64.86 -2.44 -0.73
CA LEU A 212 65.12 -3.53 0.19
C LEU A 212 66.11 -4.49 -0.47
N THR A 213 66.98 -5.12 0.31
CA THR A 213 67.83 -6.19 -0.20
C THR A 213 67.46 -7.49 0.50
N LEU A 214 67.09 -8.50 -0.29
CA LEU A 214 67.07 -9.88 0.18
C LEU A 214 68.50 -10.39 0.12
N ALA A 215 69.06 -10.91 1.21
CA ALA A 215 70.42 -11.40 1.21
C ALA A 215 70.56 -12.70 2.00
N ARG A 216 71.61 -13.45 1.71
CA ARG A 216 72.00 -14.62 2.49
C ARG A 216 73.50 -14.83 2.41
N GLU A 217 74.10 -15.27 3.52
CA GLU A 217 75.42 -15.87 3.45
C GLU A 217 75.33 -17.23 2.73
N VAL A 218 76.34 -17.52 1.91
CA VAL A 218 76.41 -18.76 1.13
C VAL A 218 77.65 -19.59 1.44
N ASP A 219 78.81 -18.97 1.65
CA ASP A 219 80.08 -19.66 1.95
C ASP A 219 81.10 -18.72 2.60
N ASN A 220 81.52 -19.00 3.84
CA ASN A 220 82.64 -18.37 4.55
C ASN A 220 82.74 -16.84 4.34
N GLY A 221 81.64 -16.14 4.56
CA GLY A 221 81.56 -14.68 4.42
C GLY A 221 81.22 -14.16 3.02
N VAL A 222 81.00 -15.02 2.01
CA VAL A 222 80.41 -14.60 0.73
C VAL A 222 78.91 -14.42 0.91
N VAL A 223 78.40 -13.26 0.53
CA VAL A 223 76.98 -12.92 0.66
C VAL A 223 76.42 -12.60 -0.73
N ILE A 224 75.33 -13.27 -1.10
CA ILE A 224 74.56 -12.93 -2.30
C ILE A 224 73.31 -12.17 -1.88
N GLY A 225 73.04 -11.06 -2.56
CA GLY A 225 71.89 -10.20 -2.36
C GLY A 225 71.11 -9.94 -3.64
N SER A 226 69.84 -9.57 -3.49
CA SER A 226 68.94 -9.16 -4.56
C SER A 226 68.23 -7.88 -4.14
N ASP A 227 68.40 -6.83 -4.95
CA ASP A 227 67.85 -5.50 -4.68
C ASP A 227 66.45 -5.36 -5.29
N VAL A 228 65.48 -4.99 -4.46
CA VAL A 228 64.10 -4.70 -4.87
C VAL A 228 63.78 -3.24 -4.52
N THR A 229 63.39 -2.45 -5.52
CA THR A 229 63.05 -1.03 -5.29
C THR A 229 61.66 -0.89 -4.67
N LEU A 230 61.51 0.09 -3.78
CA LEU A 230 60.22 0.46 -3.19
C LEU A 230 59.24 1.07 -4.20
N ALA A 231 59.72 1.50 -5.37
CA ALA A 231 58.88 2.02 -6.45
C ALA A 231 57.88 0.97 -6.96
N ARG A 232 58.29 -0.29 -7.09
CA ARG A 232 57.40 -1.40 -7.46
C ARG A 232 56.36 -1.71 -6.38
N LEU A 233 56.78 -1.66 -5.12
CA LEU A 233 55.86 -1.83 -3.99
C LEU A 233 54.83 -0.69 -3.94
N SER A 234 55.26 0.53 -4.26
CA SER A 234 54.42 1.73 -4.35
C SER A 234 53.37 1.64 -5.47
N GLU A 235 53.74 1.07 -6.62
CA GLU A 235 52.83 0.76 -7.72
C GLU A 235 51.78 -0.27 -7.28
N SER A 236 52.19 -1.34 -6.60
CA SER A 236 51.27 -2.37 -6.07
C SER A 236 50.24 -1.80 -5.08
N ILE A 237 50.66 -0.99 -4.10
CA ILE A 237 49.73 -0.43 -3.11
C ILE A 237 48.78 0.62 -3.70
N GLY A 238 49.19 1.31 -4.77
CA GLY A 238 48.36 2.31 -5.45
C GLY A 238 47.08 1.72 -6.04
N ARG A 239 47.07 0.42 -6.38
CA ARG A 239 45.91 -0.31 -6.90
C ARG A 239 44.80 -0.52 -5.87
N TYR A 240 45.10 -0.40 -4.57
CA TYR A 240 44.17 -0.64 -3.48
C TYR A 240 43.53 0.63 -2.92
N ARG A 241 43.61 1.76 -3.64
CA ARG A 241 42.86 2.98 -3.31
C ARG A 241 41.36 2.75 -3.52
N VAL A 242 40.63 2.67 -2.41
CA VAL A 242 39.17 2.42 -2.40
C VAL A 242 38.40 3.63 -2.94
N THR A 243 38.83 4.85 -2.57
CA THR A 243 38.23 6.12 -2.99
C THR A 243 39.30 7.11 -3.45
N PRO A 244 38.96 8.17 -4.22
CA PRO A 244 39.94 9.18 -4.66
C PRO A 244 40.69 9.86 -3.50
N GLY A 245 40.02 10.08 -2.36
CA GLY A 245 40.61 10.63 -1.14
C GLY A 245 41.32 9.61 -0.26
N THR A 246 41.37 8.32 -0.63
CA THR A 246 42.04 7.28 0.16
C THR A 246 43.56 7.48 0.13
N GLU A 247 44.12 7.67 1.31
CA GLU A 247 45.56 7.58 1.53
C GLU A 247 45.92 6.17 1.98
N ILE A 248 46.86 5.56 1.27
CA ILE A 248 47.44 4.27 1.61
C ILE A 248 48.96 4.42 1.67
N VAL A 249 49.55 4.00 2.78
CA VAL A 249 50.99 4.13 3.02
C VAL A 249 51.50 2.89 3.73
N LEU A 250 52.62 2.34 3.25
CA LEU A 250 53.41 1.39 4.03
C LEU A 250 54.46 2.16 4.81
N PHE A 251 54.60 1.87 6.10
CA PHE A 251 55.57 2.54 6.96
C PHE A 251 56.24 1.57 7.95
N GLY A 252 57.47 1.88 8.34
CA GLY A 252 58.24 1.11 9.30
C GLY A 252 57.90 1.45 10.76
N THR A 253 58.50 0.72 11.69
CA THR A 253 58.35 0.95 13.15
C THR A 253 58.78 2.36 13.59
N ASP A 254 59.65 3.01 12.82
CA ASP A 254 60.17 4.36 13.06
C ASP A 254 59.36 5.49 12.42
N GLY A 255 58.22 5.15 11.78
CA GLY A 255 57.32 6.12 11.15
C GLY A 255 57.78 6.62 9.77
N ARG A 256 58.86 6.07 9.20
CA ARG A 256 59.26 6.39 7.82
C ARG A 256 58.41 5.64 6.80
N ALA A 257 58.08 6.33 5.72
CA ALA A 257 57.29 5.77 4.63
C ALA A 257 58.17 4.87 3.74
N LEU A 258 57.72 3.63 3.58
CA LEU A 258 58.37 2.61 2.75
C LEU A 258 57.74 2.56 1.36
N ALA A 259 56.43 2.78 1.25
CA ALA A 259 55.77 2.84 -0.04
C ALA A 259 54.62 3.84 0.01
N TYR A 260 54.49 4.62 -1.06
CA TYR A 260 53.45 5.61 -1.25
C TYR A 260 53.14 5.72 -2.74
N PRO A 261 51.87 5.81 -3.17
CA PRO A 261 51.52 5.83 -4.60
C PRO A 261 52.28 6.88 -5.42
N ASP A 262 52.64 8.01 -4.81
CA ASP A 262 53.53 9.01 -5.40
C ASP A 262 54.98 8.78 -4.95
N THR A 263 55.73 8.01 -5.74
CA THR A 263 57.10 7.59 -5.42
C THR A 263 58.08 8.74 -5.30
N GLY A 264 57.84 9.87 -5.98
CA GLY A 264 58.68 11.06 -5.92
C GLY A 264 58.71 11.71 -4.54
N LYS A 265 57.69 11.44 -3.70
CA LYS A 265 57.57 12.00 -2.34
C LYS A 265 58.19 11.13 -1.26
N LEU A 266 58.63 9.92 -1.58
CA LEU A 266 59.28 9.01 -0.62
C LEU A 266 60.70 9.44 -0.26
N LEU A 267 61.33 10.27 -1.09
CA LEU A 267 62.68 10.77 -0.87
C LEU A 267 62.62 12.26 -0.53
N GLN A 268 63.24 12.65 0.58
CA GLN A 268 63.45 14.06 0.95
C GLN A 268 64.91 14.35 1.26
N MET A 269 65.30 15.61 1.04
CA MET A 269 66.57 16.12 1.53
C MET A 269 66.43 16.40 3.02
N SER A 270 67.25 15.74 3.83
CA SER A 270 67.38 16.01 5.25
C SER A 270 68.14 17.34 5.48
N ASP A 271 68.06 17.89 6.69
CA ASP A 271 68.71 19.15 7.07
C ASP A 271 70.24 19.13 6.89
N ASP A 272 70.86 17.94 6.92
CA ASP A 272 72.28 17.72 6.65
C ASP A 272 72.59 17.53 5.14
N ASN A 273 71.70 18.00 4.27
CA ASN A 273 71.81 17.92 2.81
C ASN A 273 71.96 16.48 2.26
N SER A 274 71.60 15.47 3.08
CA SER A 274 71.63 14.06 2.74
C SER A 274 70.23 13.58 2.30
N LEU A 275 70.16 12.74 1.27
CA LEU A 275 68.89 12.15 0.84
C LEU A 275 68.43 11.08 1.85
N GLY A 276 67.27 11.29 2.45
CA GLY A 276 66.62 10.37 3.40
C GLY A 276 65.22 9.96 2.94
N MET A 277 64.66 8.96 3.63
CA MET A 277 63.26 8.55 3.44
C MET A 277 62.33 9.48 4.18
N ALA A 278 61.25 9.90 3.52
CA ALA A 278 60.22 10.78 4.08
C ALA A 278 59.45 10.09 5.22
N ARG A 279 59.09 10.83 6.25
CA ARG A 279 58.11 10.42 7.26
C ARG A 279 56.69 10.55 6.73
N LEU A 280 55.73 9.87 7.38
CA LEU A 280 54.31 9.96 7.03
C LEU A 280 53.82 11.42 6.87
N SER A 281 54.24 12.31 7.76
CA SER A 281 53.84 13.72 7.77
C SER A 281 54.47 14.59 6.66
N GLU A 282 55.49 14.06 5.99
CA GLU A 282 56.31 14.73 4.98
C GLU A 282 55.90 14.36 3.54
N LEU A 283 55.00 13.38 3.37
CA LEU A 283 54.49 12.89 2.08
C LEU A 283 53.58 13.90 1.33
N GLY A 284 53.49 15.14 1.79
CA GLY A 284 52.73 16.21 1.13
C GLY A 284 51.20 16.11 1.23
N SER A 285 50.65 15.02 1.79
CA SER A 285 49.22 14.89 2.04
C SER A 285 48.81 15.59 3.35
N PRO A 286 47.81 16.49 3.35
CA PRO A 286 47.37 17.20 4.55
C PRO A 286 46.88 16.26 5.67
N VAL A 287 46.17 15.18 5.32
CA VAL A 287 45.65 14.21 6.29
C VAL A 287 46.76 13.35 6.88
N LEU A 288 47.77 12.97 6.08
CA LEU A 288 48.94 12.25 6.59
C LEU A 288 49.80 13.13 7.50
N ARG A 289 49.87 14.44 7.25
CA ARG A 289 50.52 15.41 8.16
C ARG A 289 49.78 15.55 9.48
N PHE A 290 48.45 15.48 9.45
CA PHE A 290 47.63 15.47 10.66
C PHE A 290 47.84 14.18 11.46
N LEU A 291 47.71 13.02 10.81
CA LEU A 291 47.85 11.72 11.47
C LEU A 291 49.28 11.44 11.96
N GLY A 292 50.28 11.73 11.13
CA GLY A 292 51.68 11.34 11.37
C GLY A 292 52.35 11.99 12.58
N LYS A 293 51.71 12.95 13.26
CA LYS A 293 52.24 13.55 14.50
C LYS A 293 52.09 12.63 15.71
N ASP A 294 50.97 11.93 15.81
CA ASP A 294 50.59 11.11 16.97
C ASP A 294 50.42 9.62 16.62
N LEU A 295 50.56 9.26 15.34
CA LEU A 295 50.37 7.89 14.89
C LEU A 295 51.46 6.96 15.42
N LYS A 296 51.05 5.96 16.19
CA LYS A 296 51.92 4.88 16.65
C LYS A 296 51.92 3.73 15.65
N ALA A 297 53.09 3.10 15.48
CA ALA A 297 53.26 1.87 14.72
C ALA A 297 52.70 0.66 15.49
N GLU A 298 51.38 0.64 15.68
CA GLU A 298 50.64 -0.45 16.33
C GLU A 298 49.29 -0.68 15.63
N PRO A 299 48.76 -1.91 15.59
CA PRO A 299 47.45 -2.17 14.98
C PRO A 299 46.34 -1.43 15.72
N GLN A 300 45.63 -0.56 15.02
CA GLN A 300 44.53 0.24 15.59
C GLN A 300 43.56 0.68 14.49
N SER A 301 42.30 0.88 14.84
CA SER A 301 41.33 1.55 13.96
C SER A 301 41.26 3.03 14.31
N LEU A 302 41.20 3.88 13.30
CA LEU A 302 41.30 5.33 13.40
C LEU A 302 39.97 5.97 13.01
N LYS A 303 39.46 6.82 13.89
CA LYS A 303 38.28 7.68 13.64
C LYS A 303 38.63 9.09 14.04
N PHE A 304 38.58 10.01 13.10
CA PHE A 304 38.97 11.40 13.33
C PHE A 304 38.27 12.35 12.38
N GLU A 305 38.30 13.63 12.70
CA GLU A 305 37.77 14.69 11.85
C GLU A 305 38.92 15.54 11.34
N PHE A 306 38.97 15.77 10.03
CA PHE A 306 39.98 16.60 9.38
C PHE A 306 39.33 17.40 8.26
N ASP A 307 39.58 18.71 8.24
CA ASP A 307 38.99 19.66 7.27
C ASP A 307 37.45 19.64 7.23
N ASN A 308 36.82 19.56 8.43
CA ASN A 308 35.35 19.47 8.59
C ASN A 308 34.73 18.27 7.85
N ARG A 309 35.52 17.21 7.67
CA ARG A 309 35.12 15.91 7.12
C ARG A 309 35.46 14.82 8.12
N ALA A 310 34.57 13.86 8.28
CA ALA A 310 34.84 12.65 9.05
C ALA A 310 35.70 11.69 8.23
N TRP A 311 36.73 11.12 8.85
CA TRP A 311 37.64 10.16 8.25
C TRP A 311 37.63 8.86 9.03
N GLU A 312 37.69 7.76 8.29
CA GLU A 312 37.76 6.41 8.81
C GLU A 312 39.04 5.76 8.29
N GLY A 313 39.82 5.14 9.17
CA GLY A 313 41.09 4.52 8.80
C GLY A 313 41.49 3.37 9.69
N ALA A 314 42.61 2.76 9.36
CA ALA A 314 43.17 1.64 10.07
C ALA A 314 44.69 1.60 9.88
N VAL A 315 45.39 1.25 10.97
CA VAL A 315 46.76 0.76 10.93
C VAL A 315 46.71 -0.74 11.12
N ARG A 316 47.32 -1.49 10.19
CA ARG A 316 47.43 -2.94 10.26
C ARG A 316 48.87 -3.37 10.12
N ARG A 317 49.28 -4.37 10.89
CA ARG A 317 50.62 -4.94 10.85
C ARG A 317 50.70 -6.02 9.78
N ILE A 318 51.75 -5.96 8.97
CA ILE A 318 52.17 -7.03 8.05
C ILE A 318 53.33 -7.75 8.73
N THR A 319 53.08 -8.92 9.30
CA THR A 319 54.12 -9.76 9.93
C THR A 319 54.54 -10.88 8.99
N ARG A 320 55.85 -11.15 8.93
CA ARG A 320 56.43 -12.36 8.34
C ARG A 320 57.70 -12.77 9.08
N ASP A 321 57.95 -14.08 9.18
CA ASP A 321 59.18 -14.62 9.73
C ASP A 321 60.41 -14.10 8.95
N GLY A 322 61.36 -13.46 9.65
CA GLY A 322 62.58 -12.91 9.07
C GLY A 322 62.44 -11.55 8.38
N ILE A 323 61.29 -10.89 8.47
CA ILE A 323 61.06 -9.51 7.97
C ILE A 323 60.74 -8.60 9.17
N PRO A 324 61.30 -7.38 9.22
CA PRO A 324 60.92 -6.40 10.24
C PRO A 324 59.45 -6.01 10.19
N ASP A 325 58.92 -5.46 11.29
CA ASP A 325 57.51 -5.09 11.36
C ASP A 325 57.18 -3.91 10.46
N ILE A 326 56.37 -4.19 9.42
CA ILE A 326 55.85 -3.19 8.49
C ILE A 326 54.36 -2.97 8.80
N TYR A 327 53.93 -1.72 8.70
CA TYR A 327 52.54 -1.33 8.93
C TYR A 327 51.93 -0.72 7.67
N VAL A 328 50.65 -1.00 7.44
CA VAL A 328 49.83 -0.33 6.43
C VAL A 328 48.92 0.65 7.13
N LEU A 329 49.03 1.92 6.78
CA LEU A 329 48.04 2.94 7.09
C LEU A 329 47.09 3.06 5.89
N MET A 330 45.80 2.91 6.14
CA MET A 330 44.73 3.27 5.21
C MET A 330 43.82 4.29 5.86
N ALA A 331 43.54 5.40 5.21
CA ALA A 331 42.62 6.42 5.70
C ALA A 331 41.80 6.96 4.53
N SER A 332 40.47 6.95 4.67
CA SER A 332 39.55 7.42 3.64
C SER A 332 38.50 8.36 4.23
N PRO A 333 38.04 9.37 3.48
CA PRO A 333 36.91 10.18 3.90
C PRO A 333 35.65 9.33 4.02
N LEU A 334 34.93 9.44 5.14
CA LEU A 334 33.74 8.64 5.41
C LEU A 334 32.60 8.95 4.43
N ASP A 335 32.48 10.20 3.97
CA ASP A 335 31.48 10.61 2.98
C ASP A 335 31.72 10.00 1.59
N GLU A 336 32.99 9.84 1.19
CA GLU A 336 33.37 9.13 -0.04
C GLU A 336 33.14 7.62 0.09
N LEU A 337 33.56 7.04 1.21
CA LEU A 337 33.38 5.61 1.50
C LEU A 337 31.88 5.25 1.55
N LEU A 338 31.03 6.18 2.00
CA LEU A 338 29.58 6.03 2.07
C LEU A 338 28.83 6.62 0.86
N ALA A 339 29.51 7.06 -0.20
CA ALA A 339 28.87 7.81 -1.28
C ALA A 339 27.71 7.04 -1.94
N GLU A 340 27.92 5.76 -2.25
CA GLU A 340 26.88 4.88 -2.82
C GLU A 340 25.69 4.72 -1.86
N ALA A 341 25.97 4.62 -0.56
CA ALA A 341 24.94 4.49 0.47
C ALA A 341 24.14 5.77 0.67
N VAL A 342 24.80 6.93 0.61
CA VAL A 342 24.15 8.23 0.62
C VAL A 342 23.28 8.40 -0.63
N ALA A 343 23.73 7.90 -1.79
CA ALA A 343 22.93 7.88 -3.01
C ALA A 343 21.70 6.98 -2.88
N ILE A 344 21.85 5.74 -2.39
CA ILE A 344 20.75 4.81 -2.09
C ILE A 344 19.77 5.43 -1.10
N ARG A 345 20.27 6.15 -0.07
CA ARG A 345 19.43 6.88 0.89
C ARG A 345 18.61 7.97 0.20
N LYS A 346 19.23 8.81 -0.63
CA LYS A 346 18.53 9.86 -1.39
C LYS A 346 17.48 9.26 -2.33
N GLN A 347 17.84 8.18 -3.04
CA GLN A 347 16.92 7.47 -3.92
C GLN A 347 15.76 6.84 -3.15
N SER A 348 16.02 6.18 -2.03
CA SER A 348 14.98 5.57 -1.18
C SER A 348 14.02 6.62 -0.63
N PHE A 349 14.54 7.78 -0.22
CA PHE A 349 13.72 8.90 0.22
C PHE A 349 12.85 9.44 -0.93
N MET A 350 13.40 9.59 -2.13
CA MET A 350 12.66 10.04 -3.32
C MET A 350 11.57 9.05 -3.72
N VAL A 351 11.87 7.75 -3.74
CA VAL A 351 10.89 6.68 -4.01
C VAL A 351 9.77 6.70 -2.98
N MET A 352 10.09 6.84 -1.69
CA MET A 352 9.10 6.95 -0.63
C MET A 352 8.23 8.19 -0.77
N LEU A 353 8.81 9.35 -1.11
CA LEU A 353 8.08 10.58 -1.36
C LEU A 353 7.08 10.41 -2.52
N ILE A 354 7.52 9.77 -3.61
CA ILE A 354 6.66 9.46 -4.77
C ILE A 354 5.52 8.52 -4.36
N ILE A 355 5.81 7.47 -3.59
CA ILE A 355 4.79 6.53 -3.10
C ILE A 355 3.77 7.26 -2.23
N ILE A 356 4.19 8.13 -1.32
CA ILE A 356 3.28 8.91 -0.47
C ILE A 356 2.43 9.85 -1.34
N LEU A 357 3.05 10.57 -2.27
CA LEU A 357 2.37 11.50 -3.15
C LEU A 357 1.32 10.81 -4.04
N MET A 358 1.59 9.57 -4.48
CA MET A 358 0.61 8.75 -5.21
C MET A 358 -0.46 8.13 -4.31
N THR A 359 -0.11 7.76 -3.08
CA THR A 359 -1.05 7.10 -2.16
C THR A 359 -2.12 8.06 -1.65
N VAL A 360 -1.79 9.32 -1.38
CA VAL A 360 -2.75 10.34 -0.91
C VAL A 360 -3.98 10.48 -1.83
N PRO A 361 -3.85 10.73 -3.15
CA PRO A 361 -5.01 10.86 -4.04
C PRO A 361 -5.77 9.54 -4.21
N VAL A 362 -5.08 8.39 -4.20
CA VAL A 362 -5.73 7.07 -4.27
C VAL A 362 -6.58 6.82 -3.03
N VAL A 363 -6.03 7.06 -1.83
CA VAL A 363 -6.75 6.93 -0.55
C VAL A 363 -7.94 7.88 -0.52
N TRP A 364 -7.74 9.14 -0.90
CA TRP A 364 -8.82 10.14 -0.94
C TRP A 364 -9.95 9.72 -1.90
N PHE A 365 -9.60 9.28 -3.11
CA PHE A 365 -10.56 8.77 -4.10
C PHE A 365 -11.35 7.57 -3.58
N MET A 366 -10.68 6.60 -2.96
CA MET A 366 -11.33 5.42 -2.37
C MET A 366 -12.22 5.77 -1.18
N ALA A 367 -11.77 6.66 -0.28
CA ALA A 367 -12.59 7.12 0.85
C ALA A 367 -13.86 7.80 0.36
N GLN A 368 -13.78 8.59 -0.72
CA GLN A 368 -14.94 9.25 -1.30
C GLN A 368 -15.90 8.26 -1.98
N ARG A 369 -15.38 7.23 -2.64
CA ARG A 369 -16.18 6.15 -3.26
C ARG A 369 -16.93 5.30 -2.25
N ILE A 370 -16.35 5.03 -1.07
CA ILE A 370 -16.98 4.22 -0.02
C ILE A 370 -17.95 5.06 0.82
N ALA A 371 -17.52 6.24 1.30
CA ALA A 371 -18.32 7.06 2.21
C ALA A 371 -19.47 7.81 1.51
N GLY A 372 -19.36 8.06 0.19
CA GLY A 372 -20.37 8.77 -0.59
C GLY A 372 -21.75 8.11 -0.56
N PRO A 373 -21.88 6.83 -0.96
CA PRO A 373 -23.14 6.08 -0.90
C PRO A 373 -23.72 6.01 0.52
N ILE A 374 -22.89 5.75 1.54
CA ILE A 374 -23.33 5.71 2.95
C ILE A 374 -23.95 7.04 3.37
N ARG A 375 -23.37 8.18 2.95
CA ARG A 375 -23.95 9.51 3.24
C ARG A 375 -25.30 9.73 2.57
N LYS A 376 -25.48 9.22 1.35
CA LYS A 376 -26.77 9.28 0.64
C LYS A 376 -27.81 8.41 1.35
N LEU A 377 -27.43 7.21 1.78
CA LEU A 377 -28.30 6.33 2.58
C LEU A 377 -28.72 6.97 3.90
N ALA A 378 -27.79 7.61 4.61
CA ALA A 378 -28.13 8.36 5.83
C ALA A 378 -29.13 9.49 5.55
N ALA A 379 -29.07 10.13 4.37
CA ALA A 379 -30.05 11.13 3.96
C ALA A 379 -31.43 10.50 3.67
N VAL A 380 -31.48 9.34 3.01
CA VAL A 380 -32.73 8.59 2.76
C VAL A 380 -33.37 8.18 4.09
N ALA A 381 -32.61 7.63 5.03
CA ALA A 381 -33.13 7.33 6.37
C ALA A 381 -33.69 8.59 7.07
N GLY A 382 -33.02 9.74 6.91
CA GLY A 382 -33.49 11.03 7.41
C GLY A 382 -34.75 11.58 6.75
N GLN A 383 -35.06 11.17 5.51
CA GLN A 383 -36.31 11.48 4.81
C GLN A 383 -37.45 10.58 5.32
N ILE A 384 -37.19 9.28 5.48
CA ILE A 384 -38.15 8.32 6.05
C ILE A 384 -38.59 8.77 7.45
N ASN A 385 -37.65 9.19 8.29
CA ASN A 385 -37.95 9.74 9.63
C ASN A 385 -38.82 11.02 9.61
N ARG A 386 -38.87 11.72 8.49
CA ARG A 386 -39.71 12.91 8.29
C ARG A 386 -40.97 12.63 7.47
N PHE A 387 -41.26 11.36 7.19
CA PHE A 387 -42.36 10.92 6.33
C PHE A 387 -42.35 11.55 4.92
N ASP A 388 -41.16 11.88 4.41
CA ASP A 388 -40.99 12.43 3.05
C ASP A 388 -40.63 11.31 2.07
N PHE A 389 -41.63 10.84 1.32
CA PHE A 389 -41.51 9.75 0.36
C PHE A 389 -41.47 10.21 -1.10
N SER A 390 -41.36 11.52 -1.35
CA SER A 390 -41.53 12.14 -2.68
C SER A 390 -40.39 11.90 -3.67
N SER A 391 -39.22 11.46 -3.22
CA SER A 391 -37.99 11.41 -4.03
C SER A 391 -37.51 10.00 -4.33
N SER A 392 -37.35 9.63 -5.61
CA SER A 392 -36.77 8.35 -6.03
C SER A 392 -35.33 8.56 -6.52
N THR A 393 -34.35 8.49 -5.61
CA THR A 393 -32.94 8.41 -6.03
C THR A 393 -32.31 7.20 -5.38
N GLN A 394 -32.08 6.15 -6.15
CA GLN A 394 -31.34 4.97 -5.72
C GLN A 394 -29.82 5.26 -5.73
N PRO A 395 -29.15 5.36 -4.57
CA PRO A 395 -27.71 5.48 -4.55
C PRO A 395 -27.05 4.11 -4.81
N ARG A 396 -26.63 3.86 -6.06
CA ARG A 396 -25.80 2.69 -6.36
C ARG A 396 -24.45 2.75 -5.64
N SER A 397 -24.01 1.61 -5.11
CA SER A 397 -22.71 1.47 -4.46
C SER A 397 -21.83 0.45 -5.21
N PHE A 398 -20.51 0.64 -5.15
CA PHE A 398 -19.55 -0.36 -5.63
C PHE A 398 -19.33 -1.48 -4.59
N VAL A 399 -19.62 -1.18 -3.32
CA VAL A 399 -19.55 -2.14 -2.21
C VAL A 399 -20.88 -2.87 -2.14
N SER A 400 -20.88 -4.19 -2.33
CA SER A 400 -22.05 -5.07 -2.36
C SER A 400 -22.98 -4.86 -1.17
N GLU A 401 -22.42 -4.82 0.03
CA GLU A 401 -23.14 -4.70 1.29
C GLU A 401 -23.86 -3.35 1.41
N VAL A 402 -23.26 -2.30 0.84
CA VAL A 402 -23.87 -0.96 0.83
C VAL A 402 -24.94 -0.84 -0.27
N ASP A 403 -24.78 -1.56 -1.38
CA ASP A 403 -25.80 -1.62 -2.43
C ASP A 403 -27.03 -2.41 -2.00
N GLU A 404 -26.83 -3.57 -1.37
CA GLU A 404 -27.90 -4.37 -0.77
C GLU A 404 -28.70 -3.56 0.26
N LEU A 405 -28.00 -2.86 1.16
CA LEU A 405 -28.65 -1.96 2.12
C LEU A 405 -29.44 -0.84 1.42
N SER A 406 -28.93 -0.32 0.30
CA SER A 406 -29.65 0.67 -0.51
C SER A 406 -30.94 0.12 -1.10
N GLN A 407 -30.93 -1.10 -1.60
CA GLN A 407 -32.12 -1.74 -2.18
C GLN A 407 -33.18 -1.97 -1.10
N VAL A 408 -32.79 -2.48 0.07
CA VAL A 408 -33.70 -2.71 1.20
C VAL A 408 -34.30 -1.39 1.71
N MET A 409 -33.51 -0.32 1.82
CA MET A 409 -34.03 1.00 2.26
C MET A 409 -34.98 1.64 1.25
N GLU A 410 -34.76 1.43 -0.05
CA GLU A 410 -35.67 1.93 -1.09
C GLU A 410 -37.00 1.17 -1.09
N LEU A 411 -36.96 -0.15 -0.93
CA LEU A 411 -38.16 -0.98 -0.79
C LEU A 411 -38.99 -0.49 0.40
N MET A 412 -38.36 -0.32 1.56
CA MET A 412 -39.01 0.22 2.76
C MET A 412 -39.60 1.62 2.53
N LYS A 413 -38.86 2.54 1.90
CA LYS A 413 -39.35 3.89 1.58
C LYS A 413 -40.62 3.83 0.72
N THR A 414 -40.60 2.98 -0.30
CA THR A 414 -41.71 2.83 -1.25
C THR A 414 -42.94 2.23 -0.58
N THR A 415 -42.77 1.13 0.17
CA THR A 415 -43.87 0.47 0.88
C THR A 415 -44.54 1.39 1.90
N ILE A 416 -43.76 2.12 2.70
CA ILE A 416 -44.32 3.07 3.69
C ILE A 416 -45.01 4.23 2.97
N GLY A 417 -44.44 4.77 1.89
CA GLY A 417 -45.05 5.84 1.11
C GLY A 417 -46.39 5.44 0.49
N GLN A 418 -46.48 4.22 -0.07
CA GLN A 418 -47.72 3.66 -0.59
C GLN A 418 -48.76 3.48 0.53
N PHE A 419 -48.37 2.94 1.67
CA PHE A 419 -49.24 2.77 2.82
C PHE A 419 -49.82 4.10 3.34
N MET A 420 -48.99 5.14 3.46
CA MET A 420 -49.42 6.48 3.85
C MET A 420 -50.39 7.11 2.85
N THR A 421 -50.15 6.90 1.55
CA THR A 421 -51.04 7.37 0.48
C THR A 421 -52.40 6.67 0.56
N LEU A 422 -52.42 5.37 0.83
CA LEU A 422 -53.65 4.61 1.03
C LEU A 422 -54.44 5.13 2.24
N ILE A 423 -53.79 5.33 3.39
CA ILE A 423 -54.46 5.85 4.60
C ILE A 423 -55.11 7.21 4.33
N THR A 424 -54.37 8.14 3.73
CA THR A 424 -54.87 9.50 3.48
C THR A 424 -56.00 9.52 2.45
N SER A 425 -55.89 8.70 1.41
CA SER A 425 -56.93 8.48 0.40
C SER A 425 -58.22 7.92 1.02
N LEU A 426 -58.11 6.87 1.84
CA LEU A 426 -59.25 6.20 2.47
C LEU A 426 -59.96 7.05 3.51
N ALA A 427 -59.21 7.79 4.34
CA ALA A 427 -59.79 8.67 5.35
C ALA A 427 -60.61 9.84 4.76
N SER A 428 -60.37 10.20 3.50
CA SER A 428 -61.02 11.34 2.84
C SER A 428 -62.40 11.02 2.23
N GLU A 429 -62.73 9.74 2.04
CA GLU A 429 -63.96 9.31 1.38
C GLU A 429 -65.15 9.31 2.36
N GLN A 430 -66.26 9.96 1.96
CA GLN A 430 -67.44 10.15 2.83
C GLN A 430 -68.61 9.22 2.49
N ASN A 431 -68.70 8.72 1.26
CA ASN A 431 -69.77 7.85 0.80
C ASN A 431 -69.36 6.36 0.93
N PHE A 432 -70.21 5.53 1.53
CA PHE A 432 -69.92 4.11 1.78
C PHE A 432 -69.71 3.30 0.51
N ASP A 433 -70.57 3.44 -0.50
CA ASP A 433 -70.43 2.73 -1.78
C ASP A 433 -69.15 3.14 -2.52
N SER A 434 -68.81 4.42 -2.44
CA SER A 434 -67.58 4.96 -3.04
C SER A 434 -66.34 4.47 -2.29
N LEU A 435 -66.39 4.42 -0.96
CA LEU A 435 -65.31 3.88 -0.12
C LEU A 435 -65.11 2.39 -0.38
N LEU A 436 -66.18 1.59 -0.41
CA LEU A 436 -66.13 0.16 -0.69
C LEU A 436 -65.55 -0.09 -2.09
N ALA A 437 -66.05 0.62 -3.11
CA ALA A 437 -65.53 0.50 -4.48
C ALA A 437 -64.04 0.85 -4.58
N ARG A 438 -63.61 1.88 -3.86
CA ARG A 438 -62.23 2.35 -3.86
C ARG A 438 -61.30 1.38 -3.12
N ILE A 439 -61.71 0.90 -1.93
CA ILE A 439 -61.01 -0.15 -1.19
C ILE A 439 -60.83 -1.39 -2.04
N SER A 440 -61.90 -1.87 -2.68
CA SER A 440 -61.84 -3.06 -3.52
C SER A 440 -60.86 -2.87 -4.67
N ARG A 441 -60.91 -1.73 -5.36
CA ARG A 441 -60.01 -1.42 -6.47
C ARG A 441 -58.56 -1.30 -6.04
N GLU A 442 -58.27 -0.58 -4.95
CA GLU A 442 -56.90 -0.44 -4.44
C GLU A 442 -56.34 -1.79 -3.97
N THR A 443 -57.16 -2.59 -3.29
CA THR A 443 -56.77 -3.95 -2.86
C THR A 443 -56.48 -4.84 -4.08
N MET A 444 -57.27 -4.74 -5.15
CA MET A 444 -57.04 -5.44 -6.42
C MET A 444 -55.72 -5.01 -7.09
N LEU A 445 -55.45 -3.71 -7.15
CA LEU A 445 -54.22 -3.17 -7.76
C LEU A 445 -52.96 -3.59 -7.00
N ILE A 446 -52.99 -3.51 -5.67
CA ILE A 446 -51.83 -3.85 -4.84
C ILE A 446 -51.58 -5.36 -4.84
N SER A 447 -52.64 -6.17 -4.85
CA SER A 447 -52.54 -7.63 -4.94
C SER A 447 -52.24 -8.15 -6.36
N ARG A 448 -52.31 -7.28 -7.37
CA ARG A 448 -52.22 -7.65 -8.80
C ARG A 448 -53.26 -8.70 -9.20
N ALA A 449 -54.46 -8.59 -8.65
CA ALA A 449 -55.58 -9.44 -9.05
C ALA A 449 -56.23 -8.93 -10.35
N ASP A 450 -56.79 -9.85 -11.13
CA ASP A 450 -57.49 -9.54 -12.38
C ASP A 450 -58.92 -9.04 -12.14
N GLY A 451 -59.45 -9.26 -10.93
CA GLY A 451 -60.73 -8.72 -10.50
C GLY A 451 -60.90 -8.80 -8.98
N VAL A 452 -61.98 -8.17 -8.50
CA VAL A 452 -62.38 -8.20 -7.09
C VAL A 452 -63.89 -8.29 -6.98
N LEU A 453 -64.33 -9.16 -6.07
CA LEU A 453 -65.73 -9.42 -5.76
C LEU A 453 -65.94 -9.24 -4.27
N VAL A 454 -66.93 -8.45 -3.87
CA VAL A 454 -67.28 -8.26 -2.45
C VAL A 454 -68.72 -8.67 -2.22
N TYR A 455 -68.90 -9.51 -1.21
CA TYR A 455 -70.19 -9.82 -0.61
C TYR A 455 -70.27 -9.21 0.78
N LEU A 456 -71.41 -8.63 1.13
CA LEU A 456 -71.69 -8.08 2.45
C LEU A 456 -72.84 -8.85 3.10
N VAL A 457 -72.83 -8.94 4.42
CA VAL A 457 -73.93 -9.51 5.19
C VAL A 457 -75.13 -8.56 5.15
N ASP A 458 -76.34 -9.12 4.97
CA ASP A 458 -77.59 -8.35 4.99
C ASP A 458 -78.01 -7.92 6.40
N GLU A 459 -79.02 -7.05 6.49
CA GLU A 459 -79.47 -6.47 7.76
C GLU A 459 -80.00 -7.52 8.77
N ASP A 460 -80.54 -8.63 8.26
CA ASP A 460 -81.07 -9.74 9.07
C ASP A 460 -79.98 -10.77 9.47
N GLU A 461 -78.73 -10.56 9.06
CA GLU A 461 -77.58 -11.45 9.27
C GLU A 461 -77.79 -12.89 8.74
N THR A 462 -78.62 -13.05 7.71
CA THR A 462 -79.01 -14.37 7.17
C THR A 462 -78.39 -14.68 5.82
N PHE A 463 -78.13 -13.67 4.98
CA PHE A 463 -77.55 -13.85 3.66
C PHE A 463 -76.35 -12.93 3.42
N LEU A 464 -75.45 -13.39 2.56
CA LEU A 464 -74.44 -12.58 1.89
C LEU A 464 -75.02 -12.06 0.57
N GLU A 465 -75.04 -10.75 0.42
CA GLU A 465 -75.44 -10.05 -0.80
C GLU A 465 -74.24 -9.56 -1.61
N PRO A 466 -74.27 -9.69 -2.94
CA PRO A 466 -73.21 -9.19 -3.80
C PRO A 466 -73.25 -7.65 -3.81
N ALA A 467 -72.22 -7.03 -3.25
CA ALA A 467 -72.13 -5.57 -3.16
C ALA A 467 -71.39 -4.97 -4.37
N ILE A 468 -70.23 -5.55 -4.73
CA ILE A 468 -69.36 -5.00 -5.77
C ILE A 468 -68.69 -6.12 -6.56
N LEU A 469 -68.70 -5.98 -7.89
CA LEU A 469 -67.85 -6.73 -8.81
C LEU A 469 -67.05 -5.74 -9.68
N TYR A 470 -65.73 -5.90 -9.67
CA TYR A 470 -64.81 -5.16 -10.53
C TYR A 470 -63.92 -6.12 -11.30
N ASP A 471 -63.79 -5.86 -12.60
CA ASP A 471 -62.82 -6.48 -13.47
C ASP A 471 -61.74 -5.46 -13.85
N ALA A 472 -60.47 -5.87 -13.85
CA ALA A 472 -59.35 -4.98 -14.11
C ALA A 472 -59.41 -4.36 -15.52
N ASN A 473 -59.99 -5.05 -16.50
CA ASN A 473 -60.07 -4.60 -17.89
C ASN A 473 -61.39 -3.88 -18.21
N ARG A 474 -62.50 -4.33 -17.62
CA ARG A 474 -63.86 -3.84 -17.92
C ARG A 474 -64.40 -2.84 -16.91
N GLY A 475 -63.77 -2.68 -15.76
CA GLY A 475 -64.21 -1.78 -14.69
C GLY A 475 -65.34 -2.38 -13.84
N LYS A 476 -66.25 -1.52 -13.34
CA LYS A 476 -67.36 -1.96 -12.48
C LYS A 476 -68.37 -2.75 -13.31
N LEU A 477 -68.68 -3.97 -12.91
CA LEU A 477 -69.67 -4.83 -13.54
C LEU A 477 -70.97 -4.87 -12.71
N PRO A 478 -72.14 -5.13 -13.34
CA PRO A 478 -73.40 -5.33 -12.63
C PRO A 478 -73.32 -6.56 -11.73
N VAL A 479 -73.92 -6.44 -10.54
CA VAL A 479 -73.93 -7.49 -9.49
C VAL A 479 -75.26 -8.21 -9.40
N GLU A 480 -76.31 -7.68 -10.02
CA GLU A 480 -77.67 -8.23 -10.08
C GLU A 480 -77.75 -9.67 -10.62
N PRO A 481 -76.87 -10.12 -11.55
CA PRO A 481 -76.86 -11.52 -11.97
C PRO A 481 -76.36 -12.49 -10.91
N LEU A 482 -75.67 -12.03 -9.87
CA LEU A 482 -75.07 -12.90 -8.85
C LEU A 482 -76.09 -13.32 -7.79
N PRO A 483 -76.06 -14.58 -7.31
CA PRO A 483 -76.99 -15.05 -6.29
C PRO A 483 -76.67 -14.47 -4.91
N ARG A 484 -77.71 -14.32 -4.08
CA ARG A 484 -77.56 -14.17 -2.61
C ARG A 484 -77.17 -15.53 -2.03
N LEU A 485 -76.19 -15.55 -1.13
CA LEU A 485 -75.65 -16.78 -0.55
C LEU A 485 -76.10 -16.92 0.92
N PRO A 486 -76.67 -18.05 1.35
CA PRO A 486 -77.07 -18.21 2.74
C PRO A 486 -75.83 -18.38 3.64
N MET A 487 -75.83 -17.71 4.80
CA MET A 487 -74.69 -17.71 5.73
C MET A 487 -74.38 -19.09 6.35
N ASP A 488 -75.34 -20.02 6.33
CA ASP A 488 -75.21 -21.38 6.87
C ASP A 488 -74.63 -22.40 5.87
N ALA A 489 -74.29 -21.99 4.65
CA ALA A 489 -73.73 -22.88 3.66
C ALA A 489 -72.35 -23.43 4.09
N GLU A 490 -72.20 -24.76 4.02
CA GLU A 490 -70.99 -25.47 4.48
C GLU A 490 -69.82 -25.43 3.48
N GLN A 491 -70.03 -24.91 2.26
CA GLN A 491 -69.02 -24.84 1.21
C GLN A 491 -69.06 -23.48 0.50
N GLY A 492 -68.07 -23.20 -0.36
CA GLY A 492 -68.05 -21.98 -1.18
C GLY A 492 -67.66 -20.70 -0.43
N LEU A 493 -68.19 -19.55 -0.88
CA LEU A 493 -67.81 -18.23 -0.35
C LEU A 493 -68.40 -17.97 1.02
N ALA A 494 -69.61 -18.46 1.29
CA ALA A 494 -70.25 -18.36 2.59
C ALA A 494 -69.45 -19.11 3.68
N ALA A 495 -69.00 -20.34 3.40
CA ALA A 495 -68.11 -21.06 4.31
C ALA A 495 -66.74 -20.37 4.51
N ALA A 496 -66.26 -19.61 3.52
CA ALA A 496 -65.02 -18.87 3.61
C ALA A 496 -65.15 -17.60 4.47
N SER A 497 -66.30 -16.93 4.47
CA SER A 497 -66.55 -15.76 5.31
C SER A 497 -66.50 -16.10 6.81
N GLY A 498 -66.95 -17.31 7.17
CA GLY A 498 -66.94 -17.83 8.54
C GLY A 498 -65.57 -18.21 9.11
N LYS A 499 -64.49 -18.19 8.31
CA LYS A 499 -63.12 -18.54 8.77
C LYS A 499 -62.35 -17.30 9.29
N GLN A 500 -61.28 -17.53 10.06
CA GLN A 500 -60.35 -16.46 10.50
C GLN A 500 -59.25 -16.16 9.48
N GLU A 501 -58.89 -17.14 8.66
CA GLU A 501 -57.84 -17.00 7.64
C GLU A 501 -58.43 -16.98 6.22
N SER A 502 -57.66 -16.43 5.28
CA SER A 502 -58.02 -16.44 3.86
C SER A 502 -58.20 -17.86 3.33
N SER A 503 -59.19 -18.07 2.47
CA SER A 503 -59.43 -19.35 1.80
C SER A 503 -59.22 -19.23 0.30
N VAL A 504 -58.62 -20.25 -0.32
CA VAL A 504 -58.49 -20.33 -1.77
C VAL A 504 -59.61 -21.20 -2.32
N LEU A 505 -60.43 -20.63 -3.20
CA LEU A 505 -61.54 -21.28 -3.87
C LEU A 505 -61.28 -21.33 -5.38
N ARG A 506 -61.93 -22.24 -6.08
CA ARG A 506 -61.88 -22.34 -7.55
C ARG A 506 -63.29 -22.35 -8.11
N ALA A 507 -63.52 -21.55 -9.14
CA ALA A 507 -64.76 -21.52 -9.90
C ALA A 507 -64.45 -21.93 -11.35
N SER A 508 -65.28 -22.80 -11.94
CA SER A 508 -65.15 -23.24 -13.34
C SER A 508 -66.50 -23.10 -14.04
N ALA A 509 -66.49 -22.62 -15.28
CA ALA A 509 -67.70 -22.47 -16.08
C ALA A 509 -68.38 -23.84 -16.30
N GLY A 510 -69.69 -23.91 -16.10
CA GLY A 510 -70.49 -25.13 -16.33
C GLY A 510 -70.40 -26.22 -15.24
N GLN A 511 -69.72 -25.99 -14.11
CA GLN A 511 -69.84 -26.86 -12.93
C GLN A 511 -70.88 -26.29 -11.95
N PRO A 512 -71.85 -27.08 -11.46
CA PRO A 512 -72.84 -26.58 -10.51
C PRO A 512 -72.18 -26.19 -9.19
N GLY A 513 -72.30 -24.93 -8.80
CA GLY A 513 -71.77 -24.37 -7.56
C GLY A 513 -72.18 -22.91 -7.37
N GLU A 514 -71.96 -22.35 -6.19
CA GLU A 514 -72.37 -20.99 -5.80
C GLU A 514 -71.85 -19.85 -6.71
N LEU A 515 -70.82 -20.13 -7.51
CA LEU A 515 -70.06 -19.17 -8.31
C LEU A 515 -69.95 -19.59 -9.77
N ASP A 516 -70.79 -20.49 -10.25
CA ASP A 516 -70.75 -21.03 -11.62
C ASP A 516 -70.91 -19.94 -12.70
N MET A 517 -71.69 -18.90 -12.39
CA MET A 517 -71.92 -17.74 -13.25
C MET A 517 -70.74 -16.75 -13.29
N LEU A 518 -69.84 -16.73 -12.30
CA LEU A 518 -68.74 -15.76 -12.21
C LEU A 518 -67.72 -15.88 -13.34
N PRO A 519 -67.22 -17.09 -13.68
CA PRO A 519 -66.39 -17.30 -14.86
C PRO A 519 -67.09 -16.86 -16.16
N GLU A 520 -68.39 -17.18 -16.31
CA GLU A 520 -69.16 -16.79 -17.50
C GLU A 520 -69.35 -15.27 -17.64
N LEU A 521 -69.64 -14.58 -16.55
CA LEU A 521 -69.75 -13.11 -16.48
C LEU A 521 -68.45 -12.41 -16.88
N LEU A 522 -67.31 -13.01 -16.52
CA LEU A 522 -65.98 -12.49 -16.84
C LEU A 522 -65.48 -12.96 -18.23
N GLY A 523 -66.14 -13.95 -18.83
CA GLY A 523 -65.78 -14.53 -20.13
C GLY A 523 -64.62 -15.52 -20.05
N GLU A 524 -64.44 -16.16 -18.89
CA GLU A 524 -63.34 -17.07 -18.56
C GLU A 524 -63.83 -18.49 -18.32
N THR A 525 -62.97 -19.48 -18.55
CA THR A 525 -63.30 -20.91 -18.33
C THR A 525 -63.11 -21.35 -16.89
N ALA A 526 -62.15 -20.75 -16.17
CA ALA A 526 -61.87 -21.04 -14.77
C ALA A 526 -61.19 -19.86 -14.07
N LEU A 527 -61.48 -19.69 -12.78
CA LEU A 527 -60.96 -18.63 -11.92
C LEU A 527 -60.48 -19.20 -10.59
N THR A 528 -59.38 -18.67 -10.09
CA THR A 528 -58.96 -18.89 -8.70
C THR A 528 -59.34 -17.67 -7.87
N LEU A 529 -60.06 -17.89 -6.77
CA LEU A 529 -60.49 -16.85 -5.85
C LEU A 529 -59.71 -16.97 -4.54
N ILE A 530 -59.18 -15.85 -4.05
CA ILE A 530 -58.68 -15.74 -2.68
C ILE A 530 -59.73 -14.98 -1.88
N ALA A 531 -60.50 -15.71 -1.09
CA ALA A 531 -61.56 -15.20 -0.23
C ALA A 531 -60.99 -14.74 1.11
N LEU A 532 -61.14 -13.45 1.40
CA LEU A 532 -60.68 -12.78 2.61
C LEU A 532 -61.91 -12.42 3.46
N PRO A 533 -62.06 -13.01 4.66
CA PRO A 533 -63.17 -12.67 5.54
C PRO A 533 -63.02 -11.22 6.03
N LEU A 534 -64.07 -10.41 5.87
CA LEU A 534 -64.16 -9.06 6.42
C LEU A 534 -64.80 -9.15 7.80
N ARG A 535 -64.00 -8.94 8.85
CA ARG A 535 -64.46 -9.01 10.24
C ARG A 535 -64.37 -7.67 10.94
N ASN A 536 -65.35 -7.39 11.78
CA ASN A 536 -65.39 -6.18 12.61
C ASN A 536 -64.44 -6.31 13.82
N ARG A 537 -64.35 -5.27 14.64
CA ARG A 537 -63.51 -5.27 15.86
C ARG A 537 -63.96 -6.28 16.93
N GLN A 538 -65.20 -6.75 16.88
CA GLN A 538 -65.74 -7.82 17.73
C GLN A 538 -65.56 -9.24 17.13
N GLU A 539 -64.84 -9.37 16.01
CA GLU A 539 -64.68 -10.59 15.20
C GLU A 539 -65.96 -11.11 14.52
N GLU A 540 -67.03 -10.31 14.44
CA GLU A 540 -68.23 -10.65 13.68
C GLU A 540 -68.00 -10.47 12.17
N VAL A 541 -68.65 -11.29 11.36
CA VAL A 541 -68.47 -11.29 9.90
C VAL A 541 -69.34 -10.20 9.29
N ILE A 542 -68.70 -9.21 8.66
CA ILE A 542 -69.38 -8.15 7.90
C ILE A 542 -69.54 -8.56 6.42
N GLY A 543 -68.67 -9.44 5.94
CA GLY A 543 -68.70 -9.89 4.55
C GLY A 543 -67.46 -10.68 4.13
N VAL A 544 -67.27 -10.82 2.83
CA VAL A 544 -66.09 -11.47 2.24
C VAL A 544 -65.63 -10.70 1.01
N LEU A 545 -64.33 -10.37 0.98
CA LEU A 545 -63.65 -9.78 -0.17
C LEU A 545 -62.88 -10.86 -0.90
N SER A 546 -63.16 -11.08 -2.17
CA SER A 546 -62.57 -12.12 -2.99
C SER A 546 -61.76 -11.52 -4.12
N LEU A 547 -60.46 -11.83 -4.14
CA LEU A 547 -59.56 -11.45 -5.23
C LEU A 547 -59.56 -12.54 -6.30
N LEU A 548 -59.78 -12.13 -7.55
CA LEU A 548 -59.96 -13.03 -8.69
C LEU A 548 -58.66 -13.06 -9.51
N TYR A 549 -58.18 -14.27 -9.81
CA TYR A 549 -57.01 -14.48 -10.65
C TYR A 549 -57.36 -15.39 -11.84
N GLN A 550 -57.03 -14.94 -13.04
CA GLN A 550 -57.24 -15.63 -14.31
C GLN A 550 -56.03 -16.52 -14.63
N GLY A 551 -56.29 -17.72 -15.20
CA GLY A 551 -55.25 -18.53 -15.83
C GLY A 551 -54.16 -19.13 -14.93
N VAL A 552 -54.32 -19.14 -13.60
CA VAL A 552 -53.29 -19.71 -12.70
C VAL A 552 -53.32 -21.25 -12.74
N GLU A 553 -52.47 -21.85 -13.58
CA GLU A 553 -52.12 -23.27 -13.49
C GLU A 553 -51.44 -23.57 -12.14
N ALA A 554 -51.82 -24.70 -11.54
CA ALA A 554 -51.26 -25.14 -10.26
C ALA A 554 -49.76 -25.45 -10.40
N GLY A 555 -48.87 -24.63 -9.83
CA GLY A 555 -47.50 -25.08 -9.58
C GLY A 555 -46.37 -24.06 -9.38
N THR A 556 -46.54 -22.78 -9.70
CA THR A 556 -45.42 -21.81 -9.64
C THR A 556 -45.74 -20.65 -8.69
N ASP A 557 -44.88 -20.46 -7.68
CA ASP A 557 -44.84 -19.34 -6.71
C ASP A 557 -45.65 -19.40 -5.40
N ALA A 558 -45.73 -20.59 -4.78
CA ALA A 558 -46.21 -20.74 -3.40
C ALA A 558 -45.45 -19.90 -2.35
N GLY A 559 -44.20 -19.48 -2.63
CA GLY A 559 -43.38 -18.65 -1.72
C GLY A 559 -43.66 -17.15 -1.84
N GLN A 560 -43.79 -16.63 -3.06
CA GLN A 560 -44.04 -15.21 -3.32
C GLN A 560 -45.50 -14.81 -3.04
N GLN A 561 -46.42 -15.77 -3.08
CA GLN A 561 -47.81 -15.59 -2.65
C GLN A 561 -47.97 -15.42 -1.13
N ARG A 562 -47.14 -16.02 -0.28
CA ARG A 562 -47.30 -15.94 1.19
C ARG A 562 -47.06 -14.53 1.75
N ASP A 563 -46.00 -13.85 1.31
CA ASP A 563 -45.68 -12.49 1.76
C ASP A 563 -46.73 -11.48 1.24
N HIS A 564 -47.29 -11.70 0.04
CA HIS A 564 -48.41 -10.92 -0.48
C HIS A 564 -49.71 -11.19 0.30
N ILE A 565 -50.01 -12.45 0.66
CA ILE A 565 -51.23 -12.79 1.42
C ILE A 565 -51.22 -12.13 2.79
N ALA A 566 -50.08 -12.12 3.51
CA ALA A 566 -49.98 -11.44 4.81
C ALA A 566 -50.24 -9.94 4.71
N PHE A 567 -49.69 -9.28 3.68
CA PHE A 567 -49.94 -7.87 3.41
C PHE A 567 -51.40 -7.60 3.01
N ILE A 568 -51.96 -8.43 2.14
CA ILE A 568 -53.37 -8.35 1.70
C ILE A 568 -54.32 -8.56 2.88
N GLN A 569 -54.01 -9.47 3.79
CA GLN A 569 -54.82 -9.74 4.99
C GLN A 569 -54.76 -8.57 5.98
N ALA A 570 -53.60 -7.93 6.15
CA ALA A 570 -53.48 -6.70 6.93
C ALA A 570 -54.27 -5.53 6.30
N LEU A 571 -54.24 -5.39 4.97
CA LEU A 571 -55.01 -4.38 4.24
C LEU A 571 -56.52 -4.63 4.32
N SER A 572 -56.93 -5.90 4.20
CA SER A 572 -58.33 -6.34 4.36
C SER A 572 -58.86 -6.07 5.77
N GLY A 573 -58.04 -6.29 6.81
CA GLY A 573 -58.39 -5.92 8.18
C GLY A 573 -58.61 -4.43 8.36
N PHE A 574 -57.74 -3.60 7.77
CA PHE A 574 -57.91 -2.13 7.79
C PHE A 574 -59.16 -1.68 7.01
N ALA A 575 -59.40 -2.29 5.85
CA ALA A 575 -60.59 -2.07 5.04
C ALA A 575 -61.87 -2.43 5.83
N ALA A 576 -61.91 -3.59 6.48
CA ALA A 576 -63.04 -4.03 7.28
C ALA A 576 -63.38 -3.05 8.42
N VAL A 577 -62.37 -2.59 9.17
CA VAL A 577 -62.55 -1.60 10.25
C VAL A 577 -63.02 -0.24 9.72
N SER A 578 -62.53 0.16 8.54
CA SER A 578 -62.95 1.41 7.89
C SER A 578 -64.40 1.35 7.40
N LEU A 579 -64.80 0.21 6.84
CA LEU A 579 -66.18 -0.07 6.40
C LEU A 579 -67.13 -0.14 7.60
N GLU A 580 -66.77 -0.86 8.66
CA GLU A 580 -67.52 -0.93 9.92
C GLU A 580 -67.81 0.47 10.48
N SER A 581 -66.77 1.30 10.60
CA SER A 581 -66.91 2.66 11.13
C SER A 581 -67.89 3.51 10.31
N ARG A 582 -67.95 3.31 8.99
CA ARG A 582 -68.91 4.01 8.12
C ARG A 582 -70.32 3.43 8.20
N GLN A 583 -70.45 2.10 8.22
CA GLN A 583 -71.74 1.44 8.39
C GLN A 583 -72.40 1.83 9.71
N LEU A 584 -71.63 1.88 10.81
CA LEU A 584 -72.11 2.36 12.11
C LEU A 584 -72.61 3.80 12.06
N LEU A 585 -71.90 4.70 11.38
CA LEU A 585 -72.32 6.09 11.20
C LEU A 585 -73.63 6.20 10.40
N MET A 586 -73.76 5.43 9.31
CA MET A 586 -74.98 5.40 8.50
C MET A 586 -76.17 4.85 9.29
N MET A 587 -75.97 3.77 10.05
CA MET A 587 -77.00 3.18 10.90
C MET A 587 -77.42 4.16 12.00
N GLN A 588 -76.49 4.93 12.57
CA GLN A 588 -76.82 6.00 13.52
C GLN A 588 -77.66 7.11 12.86
N GLN A 589 -77.34 7.53 11.63
CA GLN A 589 -78.13 8.50 10.88
C GLN A 589 -79.54 7.97 10.57
N ALA A 590 -79.65 6.73 10.10
CA ALA A 590 -80.92 6.08 9.81
C ALA A 590 -81.80 5.92 11.06
N LEU A 591 -81.19 5.54 12.20
CA LEU A 591 -81.88 5.47 13.49
C LEU A 591 -82.40 6.85 13.93
N LEU A 592 -81.58 7.89 13.77
CA LEU A 592 -81.99 9.27 14.08
C LEU A 592 -83.17 9.71 13.21
N ASP A 593 -83.10 9.47 11.90
CA ASP A 593 -84.18 9.81 10.96
C ASP A 593 -85.48 9.03 11.28
N ALA A 594 -85.38 7.72 11.53
CA ALA A 594 -86.51 6.90 11.95
C ALA A 594 -87.12 7.39 13.27
N PHE A 595 -86.29 7.79 14.24
CA PHE A 595 -86.72 8.36 15.52
C PHE A 595 -87.43 9.70 15.34
N ILE A 596 -86.90 10.59 14.50
CA ILE A 596 -87.52 11.87 14.15
C ILE A 596 -88.90 11.64 13.53
N LYS A 597 -89.00 10.75 12.53
CA LYS A 597 -90.25 10.41 11.86
C LYS A 597 -91.25 9.74 12.81
N LEU A 598 -90.80 8.90 13.74
CA LEU A 598 -91.64 8.26 14.74
C LEU A 598 -92.21 9.29 15.73
N ILE A 599 -91.39 10.20 16.25
CA ILE A 599 -91.86 11.30 17.13
C ILE A 599 -92.90 12.15 16.39
N ALA A 600 -92.59 12.57 15.16
CA ALA A 600 -93.50 13.36 14.34
C ALA A 600 -94.83 12.63 14.09
N GLY A 601 -94.79 11.33 13.77
CA GLY A 601 -95.98 10.49 13.62
C GLY A 601 -96.80 10.34 14.90
N ALA A 602 -96.13 10.20 16.05
CA ALA A 602 -96.79 10.11 17.36
C ALA A 602 -97.45 11.44 17.78
N ILE A 603 -96.83 12.59 17.47
CA ILE A 603 -97.41 13.92 17.70
C ILE A 603 -98.67 14.11 16.84
N ASP A 604 -98.62 13.74 15.56
CA ASP A 604 -99.77 13.80 14.66
C ASP A 604 -100.94 12.94 15.16
N ALA A 605 -100.68 11.78 15.78
CA ALA A 605 -101.72 10.89 16.31
C ALA A 605 -102.46 11.45 17.53
N LYS A 606 -101.87 12.39 18.29
CA LYS A 606 -102.47 12.99 19.51
C LYS A 606 -103.63 13.95 19.21
N SER A 607 -103.75 14.46 17.98
CA SER A 607 -104.75 15.45 17.58
C SER A 607 -105.57 14.97 16.37
N PRO A 608 -106.85 14.54 16.54
CA PRO A 608 -107.67 13.98 15.47
C PRO A 608 -107.94 14.95 14.30
N TYR A 609 -107.80 16.26 14.53
CA TYR A 609 -108.07 17.31 13.54
C TYR A 609 -106.86 17.68 12.66
N THR A 610 -105.63 17.24 13.02
CA THR A 610 -104.38 17.61 12.32
C THR A 610 -103.64 16.42 11.70
N GLY A 611 -104.31 15.27 11.51
CA GLY A 611 -103.69 14.05 10.99
C GLY A 611 -102.84 14.26 9.73
N GLY A 612 -101.58 13.81 9.79
CA GLY A 612 -100.59 13.90 8.71
C GLY A 612 -100.01 15.30 8.49
N HIS A 613 -100.21 16.26 9.40
CA HIS A 613 -99.62 17.59 9.29
C HIS A 613 -98.09 17.55 9.36
N CYS A 614 -97.53 16.82 10.32
CA CYS A 614 -96.09 16.65 10.46
C CYS A 614 -95.46 15.90 9.28
N GLN A 615 -96.24 15.16 8.49
CA GLN A 615 -95.79 14.55 7.23
C GLN A 615 -95.91 15.49 6.01
N ARG A 616 -96.93 16.35 5.96
CA ARG A 616 -97.14 17.29 4.84
C ARG A 616 -96.23 18.51 4.87
N VAL A 617 -95.86 18.99 6.07
CA VAL A 617 -94.99 20.17 6.21
C VAL A 617 -93.61 19.94 5.58
N PRO A 618 -92.92 18.80 5.78
CA PRO A 618 -91.68 18.49 5.08
C PRO A 618 -91.80 18.51 3.56
N GLU A 619 -92.82 17.87 3.00
CA GLU A 619 -93.09 17.85 1.56
C GLU A 619 -93.30 19.26 1.00
N LEU A 620 -94.15 20.07 1.65
CA LEU A 620 -94.40 21.45 1.25
C LEU A 620 -93.16 22.34 1.41
N THR A 621 -92.38 22.11 2.47
CA THR A 621 -91.12 22.84 2.72
C THR A 621 -90.11 22.53 1.62
N LYS A 622 -89.95 21.26 1.23
CA LYS A 622 -89.10 20.85 0.11
C LYS A 622 -89.58 21.46 -1.21
N MET A 623 -90.88 21.43 -1.50
CA MET A 623 -91.44 22.05 -2.71
C MET A 623 -91.19 23.56 -2.77
N LEU A 624 -91.32 24.27 -1.63
CA LEU A 624 -91.06 25.71 -1.56
C LEU A 624 -89.57 26.03 -1.67
N ALA A 625 -88.72 25.25 -1.00
CA ALA A 625 -87.26 25.40 -1.11
C ALA A 625 -86.79 25.13 -2.55
N GLN A 626 -87.35 24.12 -3.23
CA GLN A 626 -87.02 23.80 -4.62
C GLN A 626 -87.46 24.92 -5.55
N ALA A 627 -88.69 25.41 -5.39
CA ALA A 627 -89.19 26.54 -6.17
C ALA A 627 -88.37 27.82 -5.95
N ALA A 628 -87.80 28.01 -4.75
CA ALA A 628 -86.89 29.11 -4.46
C ALA A 628 -85.53 28.93 -5.17
N CYS A 629 -84.96 27.72 -5.15
CA CYS A 629 -83.73 27.41 -5.88
C CYS A 629 -83.89 27.55 -7.40
N ASP A 630 -85.05 27.17 -7.93
CA ASP A 630 -85.37 27.25 -9.36
C ASP A 630 -85.80 28.66 -9.81
N SER A 631 -86.03 29.59 -8.87
CA SER A 631 -86.53 30.94 -9.17
C SER A 631 -85.42 31.89 -9.61
N SER A 632 -85.70 32.69 -10.64
CA SER A 632 -84.80 33.73 -11.15
C SER A 632 -85.10 35.14 -10.60
N ASP A 633 -86.08 35.26 -9.69
CA ASP A 633 -86.47 36.52 -9.07
C ASP A 633 -85.33 37.12 -8.23
N PRO A 634 -85.18 38.46 -8.19
CA PRO A 634 -84.05 39.13 -7.53
C PRO A 634 -83.74 38.69 -6.08
N PRO A 635 -84.72 38.38 -5.20
CA PRO A 635 -84.44 37.92 -3.84
C PRO A 635 -83.86 36.50 -3.74
N PHE A 636 -84.14 35.64 -4.73
CA PHE A 636 -83.81 34.20 -4.68
C PHE A 636 -82.66 33.81 -5.62
N ARG A 637 -82.13 34.76 -6.40
CA ARG A 637 -81.11 34.52 -7.42
C ARG A 637 -79.75 33.98 -6.90
N GLY A 638 -79.53 34.02 -5.58
CA GLY A 638 -78.37 33.42 -4.91
C GLY A 638 -78.76 32.36 -3.87
N PHE A 639 -80.01 31.91 -3.88
CA PHE A 639 -80.50 30.85 -3.02
C PHE A 639 -80.34 29.53 -3.76
N ASP A 640 -79.31 28.77 -3.39
CA ASP A 640 -79.07 27.42 -3.84
C ASP A 640 -78.67 26.60 -2.61
N LEU A 641 -79.15 25.37 -2.53
CA LEU A 641 -78.92 24.50 -1.38
C LEU A 641 -78.02 23.34 -1.81
N ASP A 642 -76.90 23.18 -1.13
CA ASP A 642 -76.09 21.97 -1.25
C ASP A 642 -76.79 20.77 -0.56
N GLU A 643 -76.30 19.56 -0.82
CA GLU A 643 -76.90 18.31 -0.31
C GLU A 643 -77.07 18.30 1.22
N LYS A 644 -76.12 18.87 1.96
CA LYS A 644 -76.19 18.96 3.43
C LYS A 644 -77.20 19.99 3.90
N GLN A 645 -77.34 21.09 3.16
CA GLN A 645 -78.35 22.11 3.44
C GLN A 645 -79.76 21.59 3.12
N TRP A 646 -79.91 20.78 2.07
CA TRP A 646 -81.16 20.05 1.78
C TRP A 646 -81.52 19.08 2.91
N GLU A 647 -80.58 18.28 3.37
CA GLU A 647 -80.76 17.39 4.53
C GLU A 647 -81.14 18.18 5.80
N ALA A 648 -80.48 19.32 6.04
CA ALA A 648 -80.78 20.18 7.18
C ALA A 648 -82.20 20.77 7.12
N VAL A 649 -82.66 21.21 5.94
CA VAL A 649 -84.02 21.70 5.74
C VAL A 649 -85.04 20.58 5.95
N ASP A 650 -84.76 19.37 5.46
CA ASP A 650 -85.62 18.21 5.65
C ASP A 650 -85.76 17.88 7.14
N ILE A 651 -84.64 17.71 7.85
CA ILE A 651 -84.64 17.42 9.30
C ILE A 651 -85.34 18.53 10.08
N ALA A 652 -85.05 19.80 9.79
CA ALA A 652 -85.68 20.94 10.46
C ALA A 652 -87.20 20.98 10.23
N SER A 653 -87.65 20.62 9.04
CA SER A 653 -89.08 20.57 8.70
C SER A 653 -89.82 19.45 9.44
N TRP A 654 -89.19 18.29 9.64
CA TRP A 654 -89.75 17.22 10.46
C TRP A 654 -89.77 17.59 11.96
N LEU A 655 -88.75 18.30 12.43
CA LEU A 655 -88.62 18.71 13.83
C LEU A 655 -89.46 19.95 14.20
N HIS A 656 -90.11 20.61 13.23
CA HIS A 656 -90.77 21.90 13.45
C HIS A 656 -91.82 21.87 14.60
N ASP A 657 -92.44 20.72 14.83
CA ASP A 657 -93.46 20.53 15.87
C ASP A 657 -93.03 19.65 17.05
N CYS A 658 -91.79 19.15 17.05
CA CYS A 658 -91.25 18.29 18.11
C CYS A 658 -91.18 18.98 19.48
N GLY A 659 -91.25 20.30 19.55
CA GLY A 659 -91.31 21.07 20.81
C GLY A 659 -92.66 21.02 21.55
N LYS A 660 -93.72 20.45 20.94
CA LYS A 660 -95.06 20.34 21.57
C LYS A 660 -95.28 19.03 22.36
N VAL A 661 -94.23 18.24 22.55
CA VAL A 661 -94.25 17.00 23.36
C VAL A 661 -94.28 17.35 24.85
N THR A 662 -95.45 17.78 25.33
CA THR A 662 -95.82 17.82 26.76
C THR A 662 -97.19 17.19 26.95
#